data_AF-A0A9X3BZN2-F1
#
_entry.id   AF-A0A9X3BZN2-F1
#
_cell.length_a   1.000
_cell.length_b   1.000
_cell.length_c   1.000
_cell.angle_alpha   90.00
_cell.angle_beta   90.00
_cell.angle_gamma   90.00
#
_symmetry.space_group_name_H-M   'P 1'
#
loop_
_entity.id
_entity.type
_entity.pdbx_description
1 polymer ?
#
loop_
_entity_poly.entity_id
_entity_poly.type
_entity_poly.pdbx_seq_one_letter_code
_entity_poly.pdbx_strand_id
1 'polypeptide(L)'
;MFSQVCGTPGVDGPATVSSSINTYFPIEGNITLNAGTQSIFLAKVPPTDAYNNNFGAIQISAGDLILIIQMQDATIDYNNNANYGSGTTTSGPDGLGGTGFTSIGNTGIFEYVIATNNVPLTGGNLTFKGTGTNGGVRNSFYNADATTTRGKRTFQIVRVPQYSNLTLTSNITTPPFNGIAGGVIAFNVSGTFNFAGFTINGNARGFRGGYSPKADSNLNDSKTYVGLSTNNKISGKGEGMAGTPRYMWDGYNQVDNIVEGMPSGSAGRGAPANAGGGGNDHNCGGGGGGNGGYGGLGGAGWQGGKGDVLPLTGGGRPGFLSYITTTPFPRLVMGGGGGAGDANNASTGVKGGVGGAIILINAGTVQGTGYIYANGGKGAPGTYSGSPDGAGGGGAGGTVLLSISNNSTATITIEAKGGDGGNTENDNANEHGPGGGGGGGIICHNLSGTVTINTDVTRGMAGKSNAGKGINHGAIDGTNGYASTFTSADIPPNLQVNSNCFPSLETKVRSLPTASACNSIGEKVSYEIEIKNTGSGNAAGVVLDFLFPAGIGFDSATAIYTTEASGPLGPLTNTATINNPLFGGFNIAQNGVVTITLVGKITATISAGTHSSSAQALYLDPTRTTLNPVRKITAFTNAYGTANNKYEGANQSNVPGTNFNGANSILDDIKILALPAVPTTTVTQPSCTIPTGTIKVNTPANDEGISYTLRGTNPITAAINNTTGIFSGLVSNNYEVTTTSAEGCISPATASIAINAVVGAPRTTGVSICQGETGVLTATSTCSSSGGTVNEIQWYTSSTATKSIYTGSSFNPVGVAGSGLTNTNTAETKTYYAACSGASTCRTATNFVINAKPTITTTVSAARCDTGTVTLEATASAGTINWYAVATGGSSLGTGVSFTTPSLSTTTTYYVDATDNGCTSLSRTAVIATVNTTPTINSTTEKSRCGTGTLILEATASVGATINWYAASTGGLALATGASFTTPSLSTTTTYYVEATTAEGCRTASRIAVAAIVNTISTIIYSSGTQSPTVCTGTAIPTTIYTLGGSAISATVSNLPAGLTSTVDLTAKTVTISGTPAASGTYIITTVGHTEPCAAVTISGTITVNPNNTVSAASATPTLCINTTLANITHTTTGATGIGTATV
;
A
#
# COMPACT_ATOMS: atom_id res chain seq x y z
N MET A 1 -19.70 8.82 -1.10
CA MET A 1 -19.29 8.70 0.31
C MET A 1 -17.78 8.57 0.32
N PHE A 2 -17.06 9.43 1.04
CA PHE A 2 -15.60 9.39 1.10
C PHE A 2 -15.15 8.09 1.79
N SER A 3 -14.38 7.25 1.09
CA SER A 3 -13.85 6.00 1.64
C SER A 3 -12.85 6.31 2.75
N GLN A 4 -12.94 5.66 3.89
CA GLN A 4 -11.96 5.78 4.96
C GLN A 4 -10.61 5.17 4.52
N VAL A 5 -9.48 5.72 4.97
CA VAL A 5 -8.15 5.13 4.74
C VAL A 5 -7.65 4.56 6.05
N CYS A 6 -7.53 3.25 6.10
CA CYS A 6 -7.02 2.54 7.26
C CYS A 6 -5.84 1.67 6.84
N GLY A 7 -4.66 2.01 7.37
CA GLY A 7 -3.53 1.09 7.35
C GLY A 7 -3.80 -0.14 8.23
N THR A 8 -2.76 -0.89 8.53
CA THR A 8 -2.84 -2.04 9.43
C THR A 8 -2.69 -1.59 10.88
N PRO A 9 -3.78 -1.49 11.65
CA PRO A 9 -3.74 -0.92 13.00
C PRO A 9 -2.87 -1.80 13.91
N GLY A 10 -1.95 -1.16 14.63
CA GLY A 10 -1.02 -1.84 15.53
C GLY A 10 0.03 -2.71 14.84
N VAL A 11 0.28 -2.57 13.54
CA VAL A 11 1.26 -3.41 12.81
C VAL A 11 2.68 -3.30 13.37
N ASP A 12 3.10 -2.10 13.80
CA ASP A 12 4.40 -1.88 14.44
C ASP A 12 4.44 -2.42 15.89
N GLY A 13 3.31 -2.91 16.37
CA GLY A 13 3.18 -3.58 17.66
C GLY A 13 3.38 -2.71 18.88
N PRO A 14 3.48 -3.35 20.06
CA PRO A 14 3.68 -2.63 21.29
C PRO A 14 5.15 -2.24 21.36
N ALA A 15 5.41 -0.94 21.48
CA ALA A 15 6.76 -0.41 21.39
C ALA A 15 7.12 0.44 22.62
N THR A 16 8.40 0.37 22.96
CA THR A 16 9.09 1.36 23.78
C THR A 16 10.06 2.10 22.89
N VAL A 17 9.99 3.42 22.87
CA VAL A 17 10.73 4.25 21.90
C VAL A 17 11.67 5.19 22.62
N SER A 18 12.91 5.25 22.14
CA SER A 18 13.97 6.13 22.62
C SER A 18 14.62 7.01 21.53
N SER A 19 14.00 7.11 20.34
CA SER A 19 14.56 7.83 19.18
C SER A 19 13.48 8.44 18.28
N SER A 20 13.90 9.06 17.17
CA SER A 20 13.01 9.44 16.06
C SER A 20 12.13 8.25 15.62
N ILE A 21 10.85 8.53 15.38
CA ILE A 21 9.82 7.52 15.05
C ILE A 21 9.47 7.47 13.56
N ASN A 22 9.68 8.57 12.85
CA ASN A 22 9.26 8.70 11.46
C ASN A 22 10.39 8.31 10.51
N THR A 23 9.99 7.81 9.34
CA THR A 23 10.89 7.69 8.19
C THR A 23 10.41 8.60 7.07
N TYR A 24 11.29 9.48 6.59
CA TYR A 24 11.01 10.47 5.54
C TYR A 24 11.57 9.97 4.22
N PHE A 25 10.70 9.87 3.22
CA PHE A 25 11.08 9.46 1.87
C PHE A 25 11.09 10.69 0.97
N PRO A 26 12.27 11.22 0.60
CA PRO A 26 12.36 12.38 -0.28
C PRO A 26 11.80 12.10 -1.67
N ILE A 27 11.44 13.17 -2.38
CA ILE A 27 11.03 13.14 -3.78
C ILE A 27 12.10 13.88 -4.59
N GLU A 28 12.60 13.23 -5.64
CA GLU A 28 13.57 13.83 -6.55
C GLU A 28 12.88 14.45 -7.76
N GLY A 29 13.35 15.64 -8.16
CA GLY A 29 12.92 16.32 -9.36
C GLY A 29 11.57 17.02 -9.30
N ASN A 30 11.24 17.68 -10.40
CA ASN A 30 10.02 18.47 -10.54
C ASN A 30 8.85 17.53 -10.89
N ILE A 31 8.09 17.15 -9.87
CA ILE A 31 7.00 16.16 -9.97
C ILE A 31 5.70 16.79 -9.48
N THR A 32 4.61 16.54 -10.21
CA THR A 32 3.25 16.80 -9.74
C THR A 32 2.56 15.47 -9.50
N LEU A 33 2.15 15.23 -8.25
CA LEU A 33 1.28 14.12 -7.90
C LEU A 33 -0.16 14.60 -8.05
N ASN A 34 -0.79 14.30 -9.19
CA ASN A 34 -2.14 14.74 -9.48
C ASN A 34 -3.18 13.96 -8.64
N ALA A 35 -4.33 14.59 -8.38
CA ALA A 35 -5.46 13.89 -7.78
C ALA A 35 -5.85 12.66 -8.63
N GLY A 36 -6.04 11.52 -7.98
CA GLY A 36 -6.32 10.21 -8.58
C GLY A 36 -5.09 9.37 -8.90
N THR A 37 -3.87 9.91 -8.79
CA THR A 37 -2.63 9.13 -8.95
C THR A 37 -2.45 8.14 -7.80
N GLN A 38 -1.99 6.93 -8.11
CA GLN A 38 -1.83 5.79 -7.17
C GLN A 38 -0.37 5.38 -6.94
N SER A 39 0.59 6.09 -7.54
CA SER A 39 2.01 5.77 -7.38
C SER A 39 2.91 6.99 -7.48
N ILE A 40 4.07 6.91 -6.84
CA ILE A 40 5.12 7.93 -6.91
C ILE A 40 6.49 7.28 -6.70
N PHE A 41 7.51 7.76 -7.44
CA PHE A 41 8.88 7.34 -7.22
C PHE A 41 9.50 8.10 -6.04
N LEU A 42 10.07 7.36 -5.09
CA LEU A 42 10.71 7.87 -3.89
C LEU A 42 12.22 7.74 -4.01
N ALA A 43 12.94 8.78 -3.60
CA ALA A 43 14.38 8.76 -3.49
C ALA A 43 14.84 8.07 -2.20
N LYS A 44 16.15 7.90 -2.08
CA LYS A 44 16.79 7.31 -0.90
C LYS A 44 16.51 8.13 0.37
N VAL A 45 16.17 7.43 1.46
CA VAL A 45 16.09 8.01 2.80
C VAL A 45 17.49 8.45 3.25
N PRO A 46 17.70 9.72 3.63
CA PRO A 46 18.98 10.18 4.15
C PRO A 46 19.34 9.44 5.45
N PRO A 47 20.56 8.92 5.64
CA PRO A 47 20.89 8.15 6.83
C PRO A 47 20.89 9.00 8.11
N THR A 48 21.62 10.11 8.11
CA THR A 48 21.63 11.12 9.19
C THR A 48 21.99 12.48 8.59
N ASP A 49 21.65 13.57 9.28
CA ASP A 49 22.27 14.88 9.02
C ASP A 49 23.60 15.03 9.76
N ALA A 50 24.27 16.18 9.60
CA ALA A 50 25.52 16.53 10.27
C ALA A 50 25.43 16.57 11.82
N TYR A 51 24.23 16.44 12.38
CA TYR A 51 23.94 16.45 13.81
C TYR A 51 23.52 15.07 14.33
N ASN A 52 23.72 14.03 13.52
CA ASN A 52 23.25 12.68 13.77
C ASN A 52 21.72 12.59 13.98
N ASN A 53 20.94 13.56 13.49
CA ASN A 53 19.49 13.41 13.47
C ASN A 53 19.14 12.37 12.40
N ASN A 54 18.37 11.37 12.81
CA ASN A 54 17.98 10.24 11.96
C ASN A 54 16.67 10.54 11.19
N PHE A 55 16.70 10.42 9.86
CA PHE A 55 15.51 10.55 9.00
C PHE A 55 14.69 9.25 8.90
N GLY A 56 15.02 8.27 9.74
CA GLY A 56 14.31 7.02 9.90
C GLY A 56 15.08 5.84 9.34
N ALA A 57 14.80 4.66 9.90
CA ALA A 57 15.46 3.41 9.56
C ALA A 57 14.46 2.30 9.21
N ILE A 58 13.17 2.64 9.05
CA ILE A 58 12.12 1.67 8.78
C ILE A 58 11.61 1.88 7.35
N GLN A 59 11.77 0.84 6.53
CA GLN A 59 11.23 0.82 5.16
C GLN A 59 9.71 0.92 5.14
N ILE A 60 9.14 1.32 4.01
CA ILE A 60 7.70 1.17 3.79
C ILE A 60 7.41 -0.29 3.46
N SER A 61 6.41 -0.85 4.11
CA SER A 61 5.85 -2.17 3.82
C SER A 61 4.40 -2.06 3.34
N ALA A 62 3.95 -3.03 2.55
CA ALA A 62 2.56 -3.09 2.14
C ALA A 62 1.63 -3.13 3.37
N GLY A 63 0.60 -2.30 3.37
CA GLY A 63 -0.32 -2.11 4.49
C GLY A 63 0.07 -0.97 5.45
N ASP A 64 1.23 -0.34 5.29
CA ASP A 64 1.64 0.83 6.09
C ASP A 64 0.79 2.07 5.78
N LEU A 65 0.57 2.89 6.81
CA LEU A 65 -0.02 4.20 6.70
C LEU A 65 1.03 5.24 6.28
N ILE A 66 0.75 5.97 5.20
CA ILE A 66 1.63 6.98 4.64
C ILE A 66 0.96 8.35 4.73
N LEU A 67 1.67 9.33 5.28
CA LEU A 67 1.27 10.74 5.27
C LEU A 67 1.89 11.42 4.05
N ILE A 68 1.04 12.05 3.25
CA ILE A 68 1.45 12.96 2.17
C ILE A 68 1.05 14.36 2.59
N ILE A 69 2.01 15.29 2.64
CA ILE A 69 1.77 16.66 3.12
C ILE A 69 2.52 17.69 2.29
N GLN A 70 1.81 18.71 1.80
CA GLN A 70 2.40 19.84 1.09
C GLN A 70 3.04 20.80 2.09
N MET A 71 4.35 21.03 1.99
CA MET A 71 5.07 21.94 2.89
C MET A 71 5.09 23.36 2.36
N GLN A 72 5.34 23.54 1.06
CA GLN A 72 5.49 24.86 0.41
C GLN A 72 4.74 24.89 -0.91
N ASP A 73 3.87 25.88 -1.10
CA ASP A 73 3.17 26.14 -2.36
C ASP A 73 2.56 27.56 -2.45
N ALA A 74 2.80 28.42 -1.45
CA ALA A 74 2.18 29.74 -1.42
C ALA A 74 2.73 30.63 -2.53
N THR A 75 1.87 31.45 -3.12
CA THR A 75 2.26 32.50 -4.08
C THR A 75 2.26 33.86 -3.40
N ILE A 76 3.16 34.74 -3.84
CA ILE A 76 3.31 36.08 -3.29
C ILE A 76 3.32 37.12 -4.42
N ASP A 77 2.97 38.36 -4.10
CA ASP A 77 3.43 39.51 -4.86
C ASP A 77 4.92 39.70 -4.56
N TYR A 78 5.74 39.80 -5.61
CA TYR A 78 7.19 39.90 -5.49
C TYR A 78 7.74 41.23 -5.99
N ASN A 79 6.88 42.23 -6.18
CA ASN A 79 7.32 43.57 -6.53
C ASN A 79 8.07 44.21 -5.36
N ASN A 80 9.10 44.99 -5.68
CA ASN A 80 9.91 45.68 -4.68
C ASN A 80 9.21 46.94 -4.13
N ASN A 81 8.09 46.75 -3.41
CA ASN A 81 7.30 47.80 -2.77
C ASN A 81 6.43 47.23 -1.63
N ALA A 82 5.59 48.08 -1.02
CA ALA A 82 4.71 47.68 0.08
C ALA A 82 3.62 46.65 -0.30
N ASN A 83 3.44 46.28 -1.57
CA ASN A 83 2.57 45.17 -1.95
C ASN A 83 3.25 43.80 -1.76
N TYR A 84 4.57 43.75 -1.56
CA TYR A 84 5.31 42.49 -1.43
C TYR A 84 4.62 41.53 -0.44
N GLY A 85 4.52 40.26 -0.80
CA GLY A 85 3.77 39.27 -0.05
C GLY A 85 2.29 39.22 -0.48
N SER A 86 1.44 39.99 0.19
CA SER A 86 -0.03 39.92 0.05
C SER A 86 -0.61 40.52 -1.23
N GLY A 87 0.13 41.35 -1.96
CA GLY A 87 -0.40 42.18 -3.05
C GLY A 87 -1.16 43.42 -2.56
N THR A 88 -1.10 43.75 -1.27
CA THR A 88 -1.79 44.91 -0.68
C THR A 88 -0.85 45.73 0.19
N THR A 89 -0.98 47.06 0.15
CA THR A 89 -0.14 47.98 0.95
C THR A 89 -0.53 48.04 2.42
N THR A 90 -1.53 47.27 2.86
CA THR A 90 -2.12 47.34 4.21
C THR A 90 -2.06 46.02 4.97
N SER A 91 -1.24 45.07 4.53
CA SER A 91 -1.07 43.79 5.23
C SER A 91 -0.19 43.91 6.48
N GLY A 92 -0.33 42.92 7.37
CA GLY A 92 0.42 42.84 8.63
C GLY A 92 -0.30 43.47 9.83
N PRO A 93 0.19 43.24 11.05
CA PRO A 93 -0.44 43.71 12.28
C PRO A 93 -0.44 45.24 12.43
N ASP A 94 0.46 45.93 11.71
CA ASP A 94 0.60 47.39 11.71
C ASP A 94 -0.05 48.08 10.50
N GLY A 95 -0.60 47.31 9.56
CA GLY A 95 -1.25 47.85 8.36
C GLY A 95 -0.31 48.53 7.36
N LEU A 96 1.00 48.24 7.39
CA LEU A 96 2.00 48.90 6.53
C LEU A 96 2.41 48.10 5.28
N GLY A 97 1.81 46.93 5.03
CA GLY A 97 2.10 46.14 3.83
C GLY A 97 3.41 45.34 3.90
N GLY A 98 3.85 44.77 2.79
CA GLY A 98 5.15 44.10 2.66
C GLY A 98 5.25 42.75 3.38
N THR A 99 4.11 42.13 3.68
CA THR A 99 4.01 40.80 4.29
C THR A 99 2.81 40.03 3.74
N GLY A 100 2.85 38.70 3.80
CA GLY A 100 1.73 37.84 3.43
C GLY A 100 1.89 37.12 2.11
N PHE A 101 0.78 36.63 1.59
CA PHE A 101 0.69 35.85 0.36
C PHE A 101 -0.53 36.26 -0.44
N THR A 102 -0.47 36.11 -1.76
CA THR A 102 -1.62 36.30 -2.66
C THR A 102 -2.50 35.05 -2.69
N SER A 103 -1.90 33.87 -2.50
CA SER A 103 -2.61 32.60 -2.30
C SER A 103 -1.77 31.66 -1.45
N ILE A 104 -2.41 30.93 -0.53
CA ILE A 104 -1.74 29.91 0.29
C ILE A 104 -1.42 28.63 -0.52
N GLY A 105 -2.01 28.49 -1.71
CA GLY A 105 -1.86 27.31 -2.57
C GLY A 105 -2.31 26.03 -1.86
N ASN A 106 -1.59 24.93 -2.09
CA ASN A 106 -1.83 23.66 -1.42
C ASN A 106 -1.09 23.52 -0.08
N THR A 107 -0.37 24.55 0.38
CA THR A 107 0.43 24.47 1.62
C THR A 107 -0.38 23.97 2.82
N GLY A 108 0.15 22.96 3.51
CA GLY A 108 -0.45 22.36 4.69
C GLY A 108 -1.68 21.49 4.44
N ILE A 109 -2.06 21.28 3.18
CA ILE A 109 -2.96 20.18 2.81
C ILE A 109 -2.22 18.86 3.03
N PHE A 110 -2.90 17.90 3.62
CA PHE A 110 -2.38 16.56 3.85
C PHE A 110 -3.46 15.50 3.69
N GLU A 111 -3.03 14.27 3.44
CA GLU A 111 -3.89 13.11 3.48
C GLU A 111 -3.11 11.84 3.83
N TYR A 112 -3.85 10.80 4.20
CA TYR A 112 -3.31 9.46 4.37
C TYR A 112 -3.59 8.60 3.14
N VAL A 113 -2.63 7.75 2.81
CA VAL A 113 -2.78 6.63 1.87
C VAL A 113 -2.22 5.35 2.49
N ILE A 114 -2.58 4.19 1.94
CA ILE A 114 -2.08 2.88 2.36
C ILE A 114 -1.10 2.39 1.31
N ALA A 115 0.12 2.06 1.70
CA ALA A 115 1.09 1.44 0.81
C ALA A 115 0.57 0.07 0.32
N THR A 116 0.66 -0.22 -0.98
CA THR A 116 0.28 -1.51 -1.55
C THR A 116 1.49 -2.37 -1.91
N ASN A 117 2.70 -1.85 -1.75
CA ASN A 117 3.96 -2.54 -1.95
C ASN A 117 5.01 -2.11 -0.91
N ASN A 118 6.14 -2.82 -0.89
CA ASN A 118 7.29 -2.46 -0.06
C ASN A 118 8.20 -1.47 -0.80
N VAL A 119 8.75 -0.49 -0.09
CA VAL A 119 9.78 0.44 -0.61
C VAL A 119 10.97 0.48 0.36
N PRO A 120 12.17 0.03 -0.07
CA PRO A 120 13.35 0.00 0.80
C PRO A 120 13.86 1.43 1.10
N LEU A 121 14.72 1.55 2.11
CA LEU A 121 15.35 2.83 2.46
C LEU A 121 16.20 3.44 1.33
N THR A 122 16.59 2.64 0.32
CA THR A 122 17.30 3.11 -0.88
C THR A 122 16.40 3.84 -1.88
N GLY A 123 15.09 3.92 -1.65
CA GLY A 123 14.12 4.47 -2.59
C GLY A 123 13.51 3.41 -3.52
N GLY A 124 12.55 3.84 -4.33
CA GLY A 124 11.81 2.98 -5.26
C GLY A 124 10.40 3.50 -5.54
N ASN A 125 9.67 2.82 -6.42
CA ASN A 125 8.28 3.18 -6.73
C ASN A 125 7.36 2.76 -5.57
N LEU A 126 6.72 3.74 -4.92
CA LEU A 126 5.63 3.49 -3.98
C LEU A 126 4.32 3.41 -4.77
N THR A 127 3.61 2.29 -4.65
CA THR A 127 2.20 2.19 -5.05
C THR A 127 1.33 2.26 -3.79
N PHE A 128 0.18 2.90 -3.89
CA PHE A 128 -0.68 3.13 -2.73
C PHE A 128 -2.16 3.23 -3.11
N LYS A 129 -3.02 3.07 -2.10
CA LYS A 129 -4.46 3.27 -2.17
C LYS A 129 -4.88 4.43 -1.25
N GLY A 130 -5.55 5.42 -1.81
CA GLY A 130 -6.12 6.57 -1.12
C GLY A 130 -7.64 6.68 -1.31
N THR A 131 -8.17 7.90 -1.16
CA THR A 131 -9.62 8.21 -1.22
C THR A 131 -10.05 8.96 -2.46
N GLY A 132 -9.10 9.30 -3.33
CA GLY A 132 -9.34 9.98 -4.58
C GLY A 132 -10.00 9.08 -5.62
N THR A 133 -10.21 9.65 -6.81
CA THR A 133 -10.64 8.90 -7.98
C THR A 133 -9.67 7.74 -8.25
N ASN A 134 -10.20 6.61 -8.74
CA ASN A 134 -9.44 5.37 -8.97
C ASN A 134 -8.73 4.79 -7.73
N GLY A 135 -9.05 5.25 -6.52
CA GLY A 135 -8.34 4.83 -5.30
C GLY A 135 -6.96 5.47 -5.16
N GLY A 136 -6.67 6.60 -5.81
CA GLY A 136 -5.43 7.37 -5.65
C GLY A 136 -5.50 8.44 -4.56
N VAL A 137 -4.57 9.41 -4.61
CA VAL A 137 -4.63 10.62 -3.76
C VAL A 137 -5.86 11.47 -4.07
N ARG A 138 -6.45 12.10 -3.06
CA ARG A 138 -7.57 13.01 -3.20
C ARG A 138 -7.12 14.40 -3.64
N ASN A 139 -5.99 14.86 -3.13
CA ASN A 139 -5.45 16.18 -3.42
C ASN A 139 -4.32 16.09 -4.45
N SER A 140 -3.94 17.22 -5.02
CA SER A 140 -2.72 17.32 -5.83
C SER A 140 -1.57 17.86 -4.99
N PHE A 141 -0.37 17.32 -5.18
CA PHE A 141 0.84 17.75 -4.49
C PHE A 141 1.93 18.13 -5.50
N TYR A 142 2.70 19.17 -5.18
CA TYR A 142 3.64 19.78 -6.11
C TYR A 142 5.04 19.79 -5.50
N ASN A 143 5.98 19.16 -6.20
CA ASN A 143 7.41 19.30 -5.96
C ASN A 143 8.01 20.01 -7.18
N ALA A 144 8.59 21.19 -6.97
CA ALA A 144 9.25 21.91 -8.05
C ALA A 144 10.30 22.87 -7.51
N ASP A 145 11.40 22.98 -8.24
CA ASP A 145 12.38 24.03 -8.04
C ASP A 145 11.75 25.42 -8.20
N ALA A 146 12.38 26.40 -7.55
CA ALA A 146 11.98 27.78 -7.66
C ALA A 146 12.23 28.32 -9.08
N THR A 147 11.40 29.26 -9.49
CA THR A 147 11.56 30.07 -10.70
C THR A 147 11.66 31.54 -10.34
N THR A 148 11.90 32.40 -11.33
CA THR A 148 11.93 33.85 -11.13
C THR A 148 10.62 34.43 -10.61
N THR A 149 9.49 33.75 -10.83
CA THR A 149 8.13 34.22 -10.51
C THR A 149 7.43 33.37 -9.45
N ARG A 150 7.99 32.23 -9.04
CA ARG A 150 7.40 31.34 -8.02
C ARG A 150 8.47 30.68 -7.18
N GLY A 151 8.31 30.67 -5.87
CA GLY A 151 9.28 30.03 -4.99
C GLY A 151 9.18 28.51 -5.03
N LYS A 152 10.12 27.86 -4.32
CA LYS A 152 10.20 26.40 -4.26
C LYS A 152 8.88 25.79 -3.76
N ARG A 153 8.46 24.70 -4.40
CA ARG A 153 7.34 23.87 -3.97
C ARG A 153 7.85 22.53 -3.50
N THR A 154 7.37 22.07 -2.35
CA THR A 154 7.82 20.80 -1.78
C THR A 154 6.70 20.16 -0.99
N PHE A 155 6.53 18.85 -1.19
CA PHE A 155 5.71 17.99 -0.34
C PHE A 155 6.55 16.83 0.19
N GLN A 156 6.13 16.25 1.31
CA GLN A 156 6.82 15.16 1.96
C GLN A 156 5.98 13.88 1.95
N ILE A 157 6.67 12.75 1.85
CA ILE A 157 6.14 11.41 2.07
C ILE A 157 6.74 10.88 3.37
N VAL A 158 5.87 10.62 4.36
CA VAL A 158 6.30 10.18 5.69
C VAL A 158 5.62 8.87 6.02
N ARG A 159 6.39 7.84 6.35
CA ARG A 159 5.85 6.62 6.96
C ARG A 159 5.33 6.97 8.35
N VAL A 160 4.06 6.68 8.62
CA VAL A 160 3.43 6.91 9.93
C VAL A 160 3.35 5.58 10.67
N PRO A 161 4.16 5.36 11.71
CA PRO A 161 4.07 4.14 12.51
C PRO A 161 2.67 3.99 13.12
N GLN A 162 2.16 2.76 13.12
CA GLN A 162 0.91 2.35 13.74
C GLN A 162 1.21 1.35 14.87
N TYR A 163 1.46 1.88 16.06
CA TYR A 163 1.74 1.09 17.26
C TYR A 163 0.45 0.52 17.86
N SER A 164 0.53 -0.65 18.48
CA SER A 164 -0.61 -1.19 19.24
C SER A 164 -0.69 -0.54 20.63
N ASN A 165 0.45 -0.35 21.28
CA ASN A 165 0.64 0.51 22.44
C ASN A 165 2.01 1.18 22.31
N LEU A 166 2.16 2.39 22.83
CA LEU A 166 3.43 3.11 22.80
C LEU A 166 3.73 3.67 24.19
N THR A 167 4.92 3.38 24.71
CA THR A 167 5.47 4.05 25.89
C THR A 167 6.78 4.73 25.55
N LEU A 168 6.92 6.01 25.87
CA LEU A 168 8.20 6.71 25.71
C LEU A 168 9.16 6.31 26.82
N THR A 169 10.44 6.11 26.47
CA THR A 169 11.53 5.89 27.43
C THR A 169 12.61 6.96 27.37
N SER A 170 12.49 7.88 26.41
CA SER A 170 13.26 9.12 26.33
C SER A 170 12.44 10.20 25.62
N ASN A 171 12.96 11.42 25.63
CA ASN A 171 12.45 12.46 24.73
C ASN A 171 12.64 12.02 23.27
N ILE A 172 11.68 12.34 22.42
CA ILE A 172 11.74 12.08 20.97
C ILE A 172 11.74 13.41 20.20
N THR A 173 12.36 13.42 19.02
CA THR A 173 12.47 14.61 18.17
C THR A 173 12.50 14.21 16.69
N THR A 174 12.51 15.20 15.81
CA THR A 174 12.62 15.07 14.35
C THR A 174 13.84 15.85 13.86
N PRO A 175 14.50 15.43 12.77
CA PRO A 175 15.44 16.30 12.07
C PRO A 175 14.77 17.65 11.70
N PRO A 176 15.51 18.78 11.72
CA PRO A 176 15.00 20.03 11.17
C PRO A 176 14.56 19.84 9.71
N PHE A 177 13.56 20.60 9.28
CA PHE A 177 13.21 20.64 7.87
C PHE A 177 14.38 21.20 7.05
N ASN A 178 14.89 20.40 6.10
CA ASN A 178 16.05 20.75 5.29
C ASN A 178 15.68 21.25 3.89
N GLY A 179 14.40 21.53 3.64
CA GLY A 179 13.89 21.90 2.31
C GLY A 179 13.43 20.71 1.47
N ILE A 180 13.59 19.47 1.95
CA ILE A 180 13.12 18.25 1.27
C ILE A 180 12.48 17.29 2.28
N ALA A 181 13.04 17.14 3.47
CA ALA A 181 12.58 16.23 4.52
C ALA A 181 12.74 16.83 5.93
N GLY A 182 12.01 16.31 6.91
CA GLY A 182 12.09 16.69 8.33
C GLY A 182 10.98 17.63 8.79
N GLY A 183 11.05 18.06 10.05
CA GLY A 183 10.12 19.03 10.64
C GLY A 183 8.70 18.52 10.90
N VAL A 184 8.48 17.20 10.84
CA VAL A 184 7.21 16.53 11.16
C VAL A 184 7.45 15.46 12.23
N ILE A 185 6.53 15.29 13.16
CA ILE A 185 6.46 14.12 14.05
C ILE A 185 5.05 13.57 13.93
N ALA A 186 4.87 12.36 13.38
CA ALA A 186 3.57 11.79 13.12
C ALA A 186 3.50 10.32 13.53
N PHE A 187 2.52 9.92 14.34
CA PHE A 187 2.30 8.52 14.67
C PHE A 187 0.86 8.23 15.06
N ASN A 188 0.50 6.95 14.95
CA ASN A 188 -0.79 6.42 15.34
C ASN A 188 -0.60 5.32 16.40
N VAL A 189 -1.44 5.32 17.43
CA VAL A 189 -1.46 4.29 18.47
C VAL A 189 -2.87 3.74 18.60
N SER A 190 -3.08 2.48 18.26
CA SER A 190 -4.42 1.87 18.31
C SER A 190 -4.94 1.72 19.74
N GLY A 191 -4.09 1.34 20.69
CA GLY A 191 -4.37 1.24 22.12
C GLY A 191 -3.93 2.48 22.89
N THR A 192 -3.09 2.28 23.92
CA THR A 192 -2.67 3.33 24.85
C THR A 192 -1.34 3.96 24.45
N PHE A 193 -1.31 5.29 24.41
CA PHE A 193 -0.09 6.08 24.36
C PHE A 193 0.27 6.59 25.76
N ASN A 194 1.44 6.21 26.27
CA ASN A 194 1.96 6.66 27.57
C ASN A 194 3.18 7.55 27.38
N PHE A 195 3.09 8.81 27.82
CA PHE A 195 4.22 9.73 27.81
C PHE A 195 5.32 9.35 28.81
N ALA A 196 4.95 8.70 29.92
CA ALA A 196 5.88 8.31 30.99
C ALA A 196 6.79 9.45 31.51
N GLY A 197 6.33 10.71 31.46
CA GLY A 197 7.10 11.88 31.88
C GLY A 197 7.98 12.50 30.79
N PHE A 198 8.04 11.93 29.58
CA PHE A 198 8.92 12.40 28.51
C PHE A 198 8.27 13.43 27.58
N THR A 199 9.11 14.08 26.79
CA THR A 199 8.77 15.16 25.87
C THR A 199 8.80 14.70 24.41
N ILE A 200 7.78 15.09 23.65
CA ILE A 200 7.82 15.14 22.19
C ILE A 200 8.31 16.52 21.79
N ASN A 201 9.56 16.61 21.33
CA ASN A 201 10.27 17.87 21.12
C ASN A 201 10.44 18.20 19.64
N GLY A 202 9.59 19.08 19.14
CA GLY A 202 9.65 19.72 17.83
C GLY A 202 10.11 21.19 17.87
N ASN A 203 10.79 21.63 18.93
CA ASN A 203 11.28 23.01 19.05
C ASN A 203 12.34 23.31 17.99
N ALA A 204 12.21 24.44 17.29
CA ALA A 204 13.17 24.91 16.30
C ALA A 204 13.49 23.85 15.21
N ARG A 205 12.47 23.10 14.76
CA ARG A 205 12.57 22.04 13.74
C ARG A 205 11.79 22.32 12.45
N GLY A 206 11.07 23.42 12.38
CA GLY A 206 10.24 23.85 11.25
C GLY A 206 11.06 24.54 10.16
N PHE A 207 10.48 25.57 9.52
CA PHE A 207 11.20 26.31 8.48
C PHE A 207 12.42 27.04 9.04
N ARG A 208 13.50 27.04 8.26
CA ARG A 208 14.82 27.54 8.67
C ARG A 208 14.85 29.06 8.78
N GLY A 209 15.66 29.58 9.70
CA GLY A 209 15.87 31.02 9.85
C GLY A 209 16.64 31.61 8.68
N GLY A 210 16.53 32.91 8.46
CA GLY A 210 17.33 33.63 7.47
C GLY A 210 18.77 33.77 7.93
N TYR A 211 19.70 33.83 6.97
CA TYR A 211 21.12 34.07 7.25
C TYR A 211 21.67 35.21 6.39
N SER A 212 22.52 36.06 6.97
CA SER A 212 23.21 37.15 6.28
C SER A 212 24.74 36.98 6.41
N PRO A 213 25.45 36.44 5.39
CA PRO A 213 26.87 36.10 5.50
C PRO A 213 27.82 37.28 5.75
N LYS A 214 27.53 38.44 5.13
CA LYS A 214 28.11 39.77 5.43
C LYS A 214 27.46 40.83 4.54
N ALA A 215 26.91 41.89 5.12
CA ALA A 215 26.41 43.08 4.46
C ALA A 215 27.49 44.18 4.46
N ASP A 216 27.71 44.90 3.34
CA ASP A 216 28.51 46.14 3.30
C ASP A 216 27.56 47.34 3.51
N SER A 217 26.78 47.33 4.58
CA SER A 217 25.64 48.24 4.81
C SER A 217 26.05 49.65 5.25
N ASN A 218 27.11 50.23 4.68
CA ASN A 218 27.48 51.64 4.87
C ASN A 218 26.45 52.65 4.30
N LEU A 219 25.31 52.18 3.80
CA LEU A 219 24.27 52.96 3.13
C LEU A 219 22.89 52.56 3.67
N ASN A 220 22.13 53.54 4.16
CA ASN A 220 20.75 53.32 4.59
C ASN A 220 19.83 53.07 3.39
N ASP A 221 19.19 51.91 3.34
CA ASP A 221 18.11 51.60 2.41
C ASP A 221 16.89 51.12 3.20
N SER A 222 15.89 51.97 3.42
CA SER A 222 14.67 51.57 4.15
C SER A 222 13.54 51.06 3.24
N LYS A 223 13.77 51.00 1.93
CA LYS A 223 12.69 50.88 0.92
C LYS A 223 12.74 49.59 0.09
N THR A 224 13.84 48.84 0.15
CA THR A 224 13.97 47.56 -0.57
C THR A 224 13.25 46.40 0.16
N TYR A 225 12.09 46.01 -0.36
CA TYR A 225 11.34 44.84 0.10
C TYR A 225 11.94 43.52 -0.41
N VAL A 226 12.58 43.52 -1.58
CA VAL A 226 13.17 42.30 -2.16
C VAL A 226 14.38 42.60 -3.01
N GLY A 227 15.38 41.72 -2.96
CA GLY A 227 16.49 41.68 -3.88
C GLY A 227 17.26 40.36 -3.80
N LEU A 228 18.17 40.16 -4.75
CA LEU A 228 19.03 38.98 -4.82
C LEU A 228 19.97 38.92 -3.60
N SER A 229 20.34 37.71 -3.20
CA SER A 229 21.29 37.43 -2.12
C SER A 229 22.71 37.97 -2.37
N THR A 230 23.03 38.34 -3.61
CA THR A 230 24.28 39.02 -3.97
C THR A 230 24.27 40.51 -3.62
N ASN A 231 23.10 41.09 -3.33
CA ASN A 231 23.00 42.47 -2.85
C ASN A 231 23.40 42.53 -1.37
N ASN A 232 24.63 42.95 -1.11
CA ASN A 232 25.22 43.11 0.21
C ASN A 232 24.66 44.29 1.02
N LYS A 233 23.62 45.00 0.56
CA LYS A 233 22.96 46.08 1.31
C LYS A 233 21.73 45.62 2.09
N ILE A 234 21.30 44.38 1.85
CA ILE A 234 20.04 43.85 2.36
C ILE A 234 20.28 42.44 2.90
N SER A 235 19.54 42.03 3.93
CA SER A 235 19.78 40.77 4.63
C SER A 235 18.79 39.67 4.26
N GLY A 236 19.21 38.43 4.51
CA GLY A 236 18.46 37.22 4.15
C GLY A 236 17.12 37.09 4.87
N LYS A 237 16.10 36.71 4.11
CA LYS A 237 14.76 36.37 4.62
C LYS A 237 14.77 34.98 5.27
N GLY A 238 13.79 34.71 6.13
CA GLY A 238 13.52 33.35 6.61
C GLY A 238 12.96 32.43 5.52
N GLU A 239 13.02 31.12 5.77
CA GLU A 239 12.29 30.14 4.97
C GLU A 239 10.82 30.09 5.40
N GLY A 240 9.93 29.79 4.45
CA GLY A 240 8.51 29.67 4.73
C GLY A 240 7.74 29.01 3.59
N MET A 241 6.41 29.11 3.65
CA MET A 241 5.50 28.48 2.70
C MET A 241 5.63 28.96 1.25
N ALA A 242 6.26 30.12 1.03
CA ALA A 242 6.43 30.73 -0.28
C ALA A 242 7.77 30.36 -0.96
N GLY A 243 8.61 29.54 -0.33
CA GLY A 243 9.86 29.07 -0.91
C GLY A 243 11.02 29.05 0.09
N THR A 244 12.21 28.78 -0.46
CA THR A 244 13.44 28.54 0.30
C THR A 244 14.47 29.59 -0.11
N PRO A 245 14.90 30.51 0.78
CA PRO A 245 15.91 31.49 0.44
C PRO A 245 17.28 30.83 0.26
N ARG A 246 18.21 31.50 -0.43
CA ARG A 246 19.56 30.97 -0.67
C ARG A 246 20.32 30.71 0.64
N TYR A 247 20.42 31.73 1.49
CA TYR A 247 21.15 31.69 2.74
C TYR A 247 20.21 31.48 3.91
N MET A 248 20.42 30.38 4.64
CA MET A 248 19.58 29.97 5.76
C MET A 248 20.40 29.55 6.97
N TRP A 249 19.71 29.48 8.10
CA TRP A 249 20.17 28.90 9.34
C TRP A 249 19.25 27.76 9.73
N ASP A 250 19.76 26.52 9.75
CA ASP A 250 18.97 25.33 10.05
C ASP A 250 18.79 25.06 11.56
N GLY A 251 19.28 25.97 12.39
CA GLY A 251 19.33 25.82 13.85
C GLY A 251 20.74 25.51 14.36
N TYR A 252 21.62 25.07 13.47
CA TYR A 252 22.95 24.61 13.84
C TYR A 252 24.06 24.99 12.84
N ASN A 253 23.77 24.98 11.53
CA ASN A 253 24.66 25.35 10.43
C ASN A 253 24.08 26.48 9.60
N GLN A 254 25.02 27.23 9.01
CA GLN A 254 24.74 28.08 7.86
C GLN A 254 24.54 27.18 6.64
N VAL A 255 23.48 27.43 5.89
CA VAL A 255 23.14 26.70 4.68
C VAL A 255 23.15 27.67 3.51
N ASP A 256 23.94 27.36 2.48
CA ASP A 256 23.88 28.03 1.16
C ASP A 256 23.30 27.05 0.15
N ASN A 257 22.09 27.33 -0.35
CA ASN A 257 21.44 26.53 -1.37
C ASN A 257 21.97 26.81 -2.80
N ILE A 258 22.94 27.73 -2.94
CA ILE A 258 23.62 28.16 -4.18
C ILE A 258 22.71 28.92 -5.16
N VAL A 259 21.40 28.68 -5.12
CA VAL A 259 20.38 29.29 -5.98
C VAL A 259 19.41 30.17 -5.20
N GLU A 260 18.88 31.19 -5.88
CA GLU A 260 17.75 31.98 -5.39
C GLU A 260 16.48 31.12 -5.41
N GLY A 261 15.89 30.85 -4.25
CA GLY A 261 14.66 30.06 -4.16
C GLY A 261 13.40 30.85 -3.82
N MET A 262 13.50 32.19 -3.85
CA MET A 262 12.39 33.14 -3.65
C MET A 262 12.19 34.01 -4.90
N PRO A 263 10.93 34.30 -5.29
CA PRO A 263 10.64 35.19 -6.42
C PRO A 263 11.27 36.58 -6.24
N SER A 264 11.95 37.07 -7.29
CA SER A 264 12.73 38.32 -7.29
C SER A 264 13.87 38.44 -6.27
N GLY A 265 14.14 37.41 -5.46
CA GLY A 265 15.33 37.29 -4.63
C GLY A 265 15.08 36.92 -3.16
N SER A 266 16.14 36.44 -2.51
CA SER A 266 16.12 35.86 -1.15
C SER A 266 16.38 36.86 -0.01
N ALA A 267 16.55 38.15 -0.29
CA ALA A 267 16.94 39.15 0.70
C ALA A 267 16.05 40.41 0.67
N GLY A 268 16.13 41.24 1.71
CA GLY A 268 15.35 42.48 1.87
C GLY A 268 14.21 42.38 2.87
N ARG A 269 13.59 43.52 3.21
CA ARG A 269 12.67 43.60 4.35
C ARG A 269 11.32 42.93 4.18
N GLY A 270 10.86 42.70 2.95
CA GLY A 270 9.55 42.07 2.72
C GLY A 270 9.48 40.66 3.31
N ALA A 271 8.38 40.32 3.96
CA ALA A 271 8.13 39.01 4.54
C ALA A 271 7.37 38.11 3.56
N PRO A 272 8.00 37.05 3.01
CA PRO A 272 7.34 36.17 2.06
C PRO A 272 6.46 35.18 2.82
N ALA A 273 5.14 35.41 2.76
CA ALA A 273 4.14 34.63 3.47
C ALA A 273 4.44 34.55 4.97
N ASN A 274 4.61 33.34 5.54
CA ASN A 274 4.82 33.17 6.97
C ASN A 274 6.29 33.33 7.41
N ALA A 275 7.24 33.55 6.50
CA ALA A 275 8.63 33.82 6.86
C ALA A 275 8.86 35.28 7.26
N GLY A 276 9.82 35.52 8.17
CA GLY A 276 10.26 36.86 8.53
C GLY A 276 11.13 37.51 7.44
N GLY A 277 10.94 38.82 7.23
CA GLY A 277 11.79 39.60 6.33
C GLY A 277 13.18 39.87 6.93
N GLY A 278 14.20 40.04 6.08
CA GLY A 278 15.54 40.38 6.54
C GLY A 278 15.67 41.85 6.94
N GLY A 279 16.71 42.21 7.68
CA GLY A 279 17.10 43.61 7.86
C GLY A 279 17.43 44.27 6.51
N ASN A 280 17.05 45.52 6.31
CA ASN A 280 17.26 46.23 5.05
C ASN A 280 18.01 47.56 5.19
N ASP A 281 18.12 48.08 6.41
CA ASP A 281 18.85 49.30 6.76
C ASP A 281 20.11 48.98 7.58
N HIS A 282 21.01 49.95 7.72
CA HIS A 282 22.28 49.81 8.43
C HIS A 282 22.04 49.30 9.85
N ASN A 283 22.47 48.07 10.13
CA ASN A 283 22.39 47.40 11.43
C ASN A 283 20.96 47.28 12.00
N CYS A 284 19.95 47.15 11.14
CA CYS A 284 18.57 46.94 11.56
C CYS A 284 18.25 45.45 11.83
N GLY A 285 17.18 45.22 12.60
CA GLY A 285 16.78 43.88 13.01
C GLY A 285 15.98 43.13 11.95
N GLY A 286 16.08 41.81 11.98
CA GLY A 286 15.24 40.90 11.19
C GLY A 286 13.82 40.78 11.76
N GLY A 287 12.84 40.57 10.89
CA GLY A 287 11.45 40.33 11.27
C GLY A 287 11.24 38.91 11.81
N GLY A 288 10.31 38.74 12.75
CA GLY A 288 9.94 37.42 13.27
C GLY A 288 9.12 36.61 12.27
N GLY A 289 9.18 35.27 12.35
CA GLY A 289 8.33 34.38 11.56
C GLY A 289 6.89 34.31 12.09
N GLY A 290 5.94 33.94 11.23
CA GLY A 290 4.52 33.76 11.55
C GLY A 290 4.03 32.31 11.44
N ASN A 291 2.90 32.01 12.11
CA ASN A 291 2.13 30.79 11.93
C ASN A 291 0.67 30.97 12.44
N GLY A 292 0.37 30.59 13.68
CA GLY A 292 -0.95 30.88 14.28
C GLY A 292 -1.14 32.37 14.58
N GLY A 293 -0.05 33.07 14.87
CA GLY A 293 0.03 34.52 15.01
C GLY A 293 1.01 35.14 14.00
N TYR A 294 0.94 36.46 13.85
CA TYR A 294 1.93 37.25 13.13
C TYR A 294 3.28 37.20 13.84
N GLY A 295 4.35 37.22 13.06
CA GLY A 295 5.65 37.63 13.57
C GLY A 295 5.67 39.11 13.97
N GLY A 296 6.77 39.51 14.58
CA GLY A 296 7.05 40.87 15.01
C GLY A 296 7.92 41.62 14.01
N LEU A 297 7.77 42.94 13.97
CA LEU A 297 8.64 43.83 13.18
C LEU A 297 10.05 43.87 13.76
N GLY A 298 11.07 43.81 12.91
CA GLY A 298 12.46 44.05 13.31
C GLY A 298 12.73 45.51 13.69
N GLY A 299 13.68 45.74 14.59
CA GLY A 299 14.07 47.07 15.06
C GLY A 299 14.72 47.93 13.98
N ALA A 300 14.68 49.24 14.18
CA ALA A 300 15.29 50.23 13.31
C ALA A 300 16.82 50.14 13.32
N GLY A 301 17.46 50.62 12.24
CA GLY A 301 18.91 50.63 12.11
C GLY A 301 19.64 51.57 13.07
N TRP A 302 20.96 51.59 12.97
CA TRP A 302 21.85 52.37 13.82
C TRP A 302 21.53 53.87 13.88
N GLN A 303 21.39 54.47 15.07
CA GLN A 303 21.04 55.90 15.25
C GLN A 303 22.22 56.90 15.15
N GLY A 304 23.43 56.46 14.80
CA GLY A 304 24.59 57.35 14.65
C GLY A 304 24.51 58.29 13.44
N GLY A 305 25.50 59.18 13.25
CA GLY A 305 25.51 60.27 12.23
C GLY A 305 25.42 59.87 10.75
N LYS A 306 25.19 58.58 10.45
CA LYS A 306 24.89 58.06 9.11
C LYS A 306 23.56 57.32 9.03
N GLY A 307 22.81 57.09 10.11
CA GLY A 307 21.50 56.40 10.14
C GLY A 307 20.31 57.31 9.82
N ASP A 308 19.17 56.74 9.41
CA ASP A 308 17.94 57.50 9.16
C ASP A 308 17.30 57.88 10.51
N VAL A 309 17.30 59.18 10.83
CA VAL A 309 16.74 59.74 12.07
C VAL A 309 15.19 59.82 12.06
N LEU A 310 14.54 59.32 11.00
CA LEU A 310 13.08 59.29 10.84
C LEU A 310 12.51 57.88 11.08
N PRO A 311 11.28 57.77 11.65
CA PRO A 311 10.87 56.61 12.44
C PRO A 311 10.65 55.32 11.63
N LEU A 312 11.19 54.20 12.13
CA LEU A 312 10.70 52.82 11.94
C LEU A 312 10.79 52.19 10.53
N THR A 313 11.53 52.75 9.57
CA THR A 313 11.44 52.27 8.17
C THR A 313 12.44 51.20 7.75
N GLY A 314 13.40 50.76 8.57
CA GLY A 314 14.44 49.82 8.13
C GLY A 314 14.24 48.33 8.41
N GLY A 315 13.51 48.00 9.49
CA GLY A 315 13.43 46.63 10.01
C GLY A 315 12.69 45.65 9.10
N GLY A 316 13.08 44.38 9.24
CA GLY A 316 12.45 43.26 8.54
C GLY A 316 10.96 43.13 8.89
N ARG A 317 10.12 42.98 7.87
CA ARG A 317 8.66 42.88 8.03
C ARG A 317 8.28 41.59 8.76
N PRO A 318 7.18 41.61 9.53
CA PRO A 318 6.70 40.43 10.27
C PRO A 318 6.19 39.35 9.33
N GLY A 319 6.49 38.08 9.62
CA GLY A 319 5.88 36.94 8.95
C GLY A 319 4.36 36.90 9.17
N PHE A 320 3.62 36.52 8.14
CA PHE A 320 2.16 36.47 8.15
C PHE A 320 1.63 35.21 8.84
N LEU A 321 0.44 35.29 9.45
CA LEU A 321 -0.24 34.12 10.01
C LEU A 321 -0.79 33.21 8.91
N SER A 322 -0.54 31.90 9.02
CA SER A 322 -0.96 30.88 8.06
C SER A 322 -2.44 30.49 8.20
N TYR A 323 -3.06 30.80 9.34
CA TYR A 323 -4.42 30.39 9.69
C TYR A 323 -5.44 31.51 9.52
N ILE A 324 -6.27 31.43 8.48
CA ILE A 324 -7.46 32.28 8.30
C ILE A 324 -8.71 31.45 8.67
N THR A 325 -9.58 31.97 9.53
CA THR A 325 -10.62 31.25 10.29
C THR A 325 -11.81 30.68 9.47
N THR A 326 -11.64 30.36 8.19
CA THR A 326 -12.74 30.06 7.26
C THR A 326 -12.81 28.61 6.74
N THR A 327 -12.07 27.64 7.31
CA THR A 327 -12.03 26.24 6.81
C THR A 327 -12.48 25.16 7.81
N PRO A 328 -13.10 24.05 7.35
CA PRO A 328 -13.73 23.02 8.19
C PRO A 328 -12.77 22.11 8.99
N PHE A 329 -11.47 22.08 8.69
CA PHE A 329 -10.41 21.42 9.48
C PHE A 329 -9.05 22.08 9.16
N PRO A 330 -8.12 22.29 10.11
CA PRO A 330 -6.93 23.11 9.88
C PRO A 330 -5.91 22.45 8.93
N ARG A 331 -5.26 23.30 8.12
CA ARG A 331 -4.01 22.95 7.41
C ARG A 331 -2.89 22.79 8.43
N LEU A 332 -1.97 21.85 8.21
CA LEU A 332 -0.81 21.65 9.09
C LEU A 332 0.39 22.38 8.49
N VAL A 333 0.83 23.48 9.13
CA VAL A 333 1.93 24.31 8.64
C VAL A 333 3.03 24.41 9.69
N MET A 334 4.29 24.34 9.27
CA MET A 334 5.42 24.58 10.17
C MET A 334 5.51 26.06 10.55
N GLY A 335 6.14 26.35 11.69
CA GLY A 335 6.49 27.73 12.03
C GLY A 335 7.40 28.32 10.96
N GLY A 336 7.14 29.56 10.55
CA GLY A 336 8.04 30.29 9.65
C GLY A 336 9.36 30.64 10.33
N GLY A 337 10.45 30.63 9.56
CA GLY A 337 11.74 31.10 10.05
C GLY A 337 11.75 32.62 10.22
N GLY A 338 12.44 33.12 11.24
CA GLY A 338 12.73 34.55 11.39
C GLY A 338 13.74 35.02 10.35
N GLY A 339 13.73 36.32 10.01
CA GLY A 339 14.71 36.92 9.11
C GLY A 339 16.05 37.20 9.80
N ALA A 340 17.11 37.30 9.01
CA ALA A 340 18.41 37.73 9.50
C ALA A 340 18.40 39.22 9.85
N GLY A 341 19.15 39.60 10.89
CA GLY A 341 19.52 41.00 11.11
C GLY A 341 20.60 41.43 10.11
N ASP A 342 20.71 42.73 9.91
CA ASP A 342 21.81 43.31 9.14
C ASP A 342 23.16 43.11 9.84
N ALA A 343 24.19 42.73 9.08
CA ALA A 343 25.44 42.24 9.62
C ALA A 343 26.66 42.75 8.84
N ASN A 344 27.30 43.84 9.27
CA ASN A 344 28.52 44.33 8.62
C ASN A 344 29.80 44.10 9.44
N ASN A 345 29.67 43.90 10.74
CA ASN A 345 30.79 43.67 11.65
C ASN A 345 30.87 42.20 12.13
N ALA A 346 29.76 41.48 12.14
CA ALA A 346 29.64 40.11 12.57
C ALA A 346 30.39 39.16 11.64
N SER A 347 31.46 38.56 12.15
CA SER A 347 32.34 37.63 11.43
C SER A 347 31.66 36.35 10.92
N THR A 348 30.50 36.00 11.47
CA THR A 348 29.71 34.82 11.08
C THR A 348 28.27 35.16 10.74
N GLY A 349 27.99 36.44 10.46
CA GLY A 349 26.65 36.94 10.16
C GLY A 349 25.64 36.80 11.30
N VAL A 350 24.43 37.32 11.08
CA VAL A 350 23.31 37.23 12.04
C VAL A 350 22.22 36.31 11.49
N LYS A 351 21.64 35.50 12.38
CA LYS A 351 20.75 34.39 12.04
C LYS A 351 19.36 34.62 12.62
N GLY A 352 18.33 34.40 11.82
CA GLY A 352 16.96 34.30 12.33
C GLY A 352 16.72 32.99 13.07
N GLY A 353 15.69 32.95 13.90
CA GLY A 353 15.26 31.75 14.60
C GLY A 353 14.55 30.77 13.65
N VAL A 354 14.76 29.47 13.86
CA VAL A 354 14.05 28.39 13.13
C VAL A 354 12.63 28.26 13.67
N GLY A 355 11.63 28.03 12.83
CA GLY A 355 10.26 27.80 13.30
C GLY A 355 10.06 26.46 14.01
N GLY A 356 8.89 26.24 14.60
CA GLY A 356 8.51 24.96 15.22
C GLY A 356 8.01 23.91 14.21
N ALA A 357 8.16 22.63 14.54
CA ALA A 357 7.68 21.51 13.71
C ALA A 357 6.16 21.34 13.67
N ILE A 358 5.70 20.47 12.77
CA ILE A 358 4.36 19.87 12.80
C ILE A 358 4.40 18.63 13.68
N ILE A 359 3.45 18.49 14.61
CA ILE A 359 3.28 17.31 15.46
C ILE A 359 1.85 16.80 15.29
N LEU A 360 1.70 15.56 14.83
CA LEU A 360 0.42 14.91 14.55
C LEU A 360 0.33 13.58 15.30
N ILE A 361 -0.55 13.51 16.29
CA ILE A 361 -0.67 12.33 17.14
C ILE A 361 -2.12 11.84 17.07
N ASN A 362 -2.27 10.57 16.71
CA ASN A 362 -3.54 9.86 16.82
C ASN A 362 -3.36 8.73 17.83
N ALA A 363 -4.24 8.62 18.83
CA ALA A 363 -4.22 7.48 19.75
C ALA A 363 -5.62 7.01 20.15
N GLY A 364 -5.73 5.76 20.62
CA GLY A 364 -6.92 5.24 21.27
C GLY A 364 -7.13 5.94 22.60
N THR A 365 -6.23 5.71 23.55
CA THR A 365 -6.18 6.39 24.86
C THR A 365 -4.81 7.04 25.09
N VAL A 366 -4.75 7.99 26.02
CA VAL A 366 -3.50 8.61 26.47
C VAL A 366 -3.38 8.56 27.99
N GLN A 367 -2.17 8.36 28.51
CA GLN A 367 -1.90 8.37 29.94
C GLN A 367 -0.54 8.96 30.32
N GLY A 368 -0.41 9.25 31.62
CA GLY A 368 0.81 9.79 32.23
C GLY A 368 0.91 11.31 32.13
N THR A 369 2.03 11.85 32.62
CA THR A 369 2.41 13.25 32.44
C THR A 369 3.26 13.39 31.18
N GLY A 370 2.95 14.35 30.33
CA GLY A 370 3.58 14.50 29.03
C GLY A 370 3.73 15.93 28.57
N TYR A 371 4.75 16.16 27.73
CA TYR A 371 5.04 17.47 27.16
C TYR A 371 5.12 17.37 25.64
N ILE A 372 4.43 18.25 24.93
CA ILE A 372 4.54 18.40 23.48
C ILE A 372 5.01 19.82 23.22
N TYR A 373 6.20 19.97 22.63
CA TYR A 373 6.75 21.30 22.33
C TYR A 373 7.00 21.45 20.84
N ALA A 374 6.45 22.51 20.26
CA ALA A 374 6.64 22.95 18.88
C ALA A 374 7.01 24.45 18.87
N ASN A 375 7.83 24.89 19.81
CA ASN A 375 8.21 26.30 19.95
C ASN A 375 9.15 26.74 18.82
N GLY A 376 9.04 28.00 18.41
CA GLY A 376 10.02 28.65 17.55
C GLY A 376 11.33 28.90 18.29
N GLY A 377 12.43 28.82 17.56
CA GLY A 377 13.77 29.16 18.02
C GLY A 377 13.97 30.66 18.15
N LYS A 378 14.89 31.06 19.04
CA LYS A 378 15.23 32.47 19.25
C LYS A 378 16.08 33.00 18.10
N GLY A 379 15.93 34.29 17.79
CA GLY A 379 16.81 35.00 16.88
C GLY A 379 18.20 35.19 17.49
N ALA A 380 19.24 35.16 16.65
CA ALA A 380 20.60 35.36 17.11
C ALA A 380 20.84 36.83 17.50
N PRO A 381 21.66 37.10 18.54
CA PRO A 381 22.09 38.45 18.84
C PRO A 381 23.03 39.00 17.75
N GLY A 382 23.05 40.32 17.57
CA GLY A 382 23.95 41.02 16.65
C GLY A 382 25.32 41.31 17.30
N THR A 383 26.22 40.33 17.31
CA THR A 383 27.46 40.33 18.13
C THR A 383 28.75 40.66 17.36
N TYR A 384 29.52 41.66 17.80
CA TYR A 384 30.95 41.83 17.46
C TYR A 384 31.66 42.86 18.37
N SER A 385 32.54 42.41 19.27
CA SER A 385 33.59 43.20 20.00
C SER A 385 33.41 44.73 20.16
N GLY A 386 32.27 45.19 20.67
CA GLY A 386 32.01 46.63 20.93
C GLY A 386 31.47 47.44 19.75
N SER A 387 31.11 46.80 18.64
CA SER A 387 30.41 47.37 17.48
C SER A 387 29.31 46.38 17.06
N PRO A 388 28.13 46.44 17.71
CA PRO A 388 27.07 45.48 17.46
C PRO A 388 26.50 45.61 16.05
N ASP A 389 25.74 44.60 15.66
CA ASP A 389 25.00 44.54 14.39
C ASP A 389 23.49 44.45 14.68
N GLY A 390 22.68 44.46 13.62
CA GLY A 390 21.26 44.18 13.73
C GLY A 390 21.02 42.74 14.18
N ALA A 391 20.04 42.50 15.05
CA ALA A 391 19.76 41.17 15.58
C ALA A 391 18.72 40.39 14.74
N GLY A 392 18.77 39.06 14.79
CA GLY A 392 17.87 38.19 14.04
C GLY A 392 16.47 38.13 14.64
N GLY A 393 15.45 37.97 13.79
CA GLY A 393 14.06 37.78 14.23
C GLY A 393 13.83 36.38 14.80
N GLY A 394 12.87 36.24 15.72
CA GLY A 394 12.48 34.95 16.29
C GLY A 394 11.71 34.07 15.30
N GLY A 395 11.87 32.75 15.38
CA GLY A 395 11.07 31.80 14.61
C GLY A 395 9.66 31.64 15.17
N ALA A 396 8.68 31.30 14.34
CA ALA A 396 7.30 31.11 14.80
C ALA A 396 7.09 29.75 15.48
N GLY A 397 6.07 29.63 16.33
CA GLY A 397 5.59 28.34 16.82
C GLY A 397 5.06 27.46 15.68
N GLY A 398 5.19 26.15 15.83
CA GLY A 398 4.74 25.12 14.90
C GLY A 398 3.25 24.80 15.02
N THR A 399 2.84 23.63 14.52
CA THR A 399 1.45 23.16 14.58
C THR A 399 1.37 21.83 15.33
N VAL A 400 0.47 21.73 16.30
CA VAL A 400 0.18 20.49 17.03
C VAL A 400 -1.27 20.09 16.78
N LEU A 401 -1.47 18.85 16.32
CA LEU A 401 -2.77 18.21 16.19
C LEU A 401 -2.77 16.91 17.00
N LEU A 402 -3.56 16.88 18.07
CA LEU A 402 -3.68 15.74 19.00
C LEU A 402 -5.10 15.18 18.98
N SER A 403 -5.27 13.99 18.38
CA SER A 403 -6.55 13.29 18.31
C SER A 403 -6.53 12.00 19.14
N ILE A 404 -7.44 11.91 20.11
CA ILE A 404 -7.60 10.79 21.04
C ILE A 404 -9.05 10.29 20.92
N SER A 405 -9.23 8.99 20.70
CA SER A 405 -10.57 8.42 20.46
C SER A 405 -11.38 8.14 21.72
N ASN A 406 -10.72 7.76 22.80
CA ASN A 406 -11.35 7.19 23.99
C ASN A 406 -11.02 7.99 25.26
N ASN A 407 -11.89 7.87 26.26
CA ASN A 407 -11.70 8.50 27.56
C ASN A 407 -10.35 8.09 28.18
N SER A 408 -9.65 9.08 28.73
CA SER A 408 -8.22 8.98 29.06
C SER A 408 -7.92 9.64 30.41
N THR A 409 -6.74 9.37 30.97
CA THR A 409 -6.27 9.96 32.23
C THR A 409 -4.83 10.43 32.08
N ALA A 410 -4.63 11.71 31.79
CA ALA A 410 -3.31 12.29 31.54
C ALA A 410 -3.23 13.75 31.99
N THR A 411 -2.02 14.25 32.19
CA THR A 411 -1.73 15.68 32.33
C THR A 411 -0.74 16.05 31.24
N ILE A 412 -1.19 16.80 30.24
CA ILE A 412 -0.38 17.11 29.06
C ILE A 412 -0.22 18.63 28.95
N THR A 413 1.02 19.07 28.80
CA THR A 413 1.35 20.45 28.46
C THR A 413 1.76 20.52 27.00
N ILE A 414 1.10 21.38 26.22
CA ILE A 414 1.36 21.59 24.80
C ILE A 414 1.79 23.03 24.59
N GLU A 415 3.00 23.24 24.08
CA GLU A 415 3.51 24.56 23.75
C GLU A 415 3.80 24.67 22.26
N ALA A 416 3.34 25.76 21.66
CA ALA A 416 3.71 26.18 20.33
C ALA A 416 3.96 27.69 20.37
N LYS A 417 4.93 28.12 21.18
CA LYS A 417 5.27 29.52 21.39
C LYS A 417 6.10 30.08 20.24
N GLY A 418 5.98 31.38 20.01
CA GLY A 418 6.95 32.10 19.19
C GLY A 418 8.30 32.20 19.90
N GLY A 419 9.40 32.15 19.15
CA GLY A 419 10.73 32.41 19.68
C GLY A 419 10.97 33.90 19.88
N ASP A 420 11.76 34.26 20.89
CA ASP A 420 12.13 35.66 21.12
C ASP A 420 13.04 36.18 19.99
N GLY A 421 12.88 37.46 19.65
CA GLY A 421 13.83 38.17 18.80
C GLY A 421 15.19 38.33 19.49
N GLY A 422 16.27 38.39 18.71
CA GLY A 422 17.60 38.58 19.24
C GLY A 422 17.77 39.98 19.85
N ASN A 423 18.49 40.08 20.97
CA ASN A 423 18.95 41.36 21.51
C ASN A 423 20.19 41.83 20.76
N THR A 424 20.42 43.14 20.66
CA THR A 424 21.74 43.66 20.27
C THR A 424 22.67 43.65 21.48
N GLU A 425 24.00 43.64 21.26
CA GLU A 425 24.97 43.74 22.37
C GLU A 425 25.00 45.15 22.99
N ASN A 426 25.91 45.41 23.94
CA ASN A 426 26.00 46.68 24.66
C ASN A 426 26.38 47.85 23.72
N ASP A 427 25.41 48.72 23.45
CA ASP A 427 25.44 49.84 22.50
C ASP A 427 24.90 51.15 23.12
N ASN A 428 25.23 51.41 24.39
CA ASN A 428 24.67 52.52 25.16
C ASN A 428 24.82 53.86 24.42
N ALA A 429 23.69 54.54 24.14
CA ALA A 429 23.61 55.80 23.39
C ALA A 429 24.04 55.70 21.91
N ASN A 430 23.98 54.50 21.33
CA ASN A 430 24.35 54.18 19.96
C ASN A 430 23.55 52.99 19.43
N GLU A 431 22.24 52.96 19.72
CA GLU A 431 21.41 51.76 19.62
C GLU A 431 21.32 51.18 18.20
N HIS A 432 21.37 49.86 18.11
CA HIS A 432 21.19 49.04 16.90
C HIS A 432 19.83 48.34 16.93
N GLY A 433 19.40 47.74 15.82
CA GLY A 433 18.06 47.17 15.69
C GLY A 433 17.91 45.76 16.27
N PRO A 434 17.11 45.55 17.32
CA PRO A 434 16.82 44.22 17.84
C PRO A 434 15.89 43.43 16.91
N GLY A 435 15.85 42.11 17.06
CA GLY A 435 14.98 41.26 16.26
C GLY A 435 13.51 41.34 16.67
N GLY A 436 12.60 41.19 15.70
CA GLY A 436 11.17 41.03 15.98
C GLY A 436 10.86 39.67 16.61
N GLY A 437 9.86 39.62 17.50
CA GLY A 437 9.43 38.38 18.15
C GLY A 437 8.72 37.42 17.18
N GLY A 438 8.85 36.11 17.35
CA GLY A 438 8.11 35.13 16.54
C GLY A 438 6.62 35.08 16.89
N GLY A 439 5.77 34.76 15.93
CA GLY A 439 4.35 34.50 16.16
C GLY A 439 4.11 33.18 16.89
N GLY A 440 3.08 33.13 17.74
CA GLY A 440 2.62 31.87 18.31
C GLY A 440 2.14 30.89 17.22
N GLY A 441 2.18 29.60 17.54
CA GLY A 441 1.80 28.49 16.67
C GLY A 441 0.33 28.11 16.75
N ILE A 442 0.02 26.91 16.29
CA ILE A 442 -1.34 26.37 16.22
C ILE A 442 -1.43 25.11 17.09
N ILE A 443 -2.43 25.02 17.96
CA ILE A 443 -2.70 23.82 18.76
C ILE A 443 -4.17 23.42 18.59
N CYS A 444 -4.41 22.19 18.17
CA CYS A 444 -5.76 21.61 18.06
C CYS A 444 -5.81 20.26 18.79
N HIS A 445 -6.80 20.05 19.66
CA HIS A 445 -6.98 18.75 20.34
C HIS A 445 -8.46 18.38 20.61
N ASN A 446 -8.81 17.08 20.65
CA ASN A 446 -10.19 16.62 20.92
C ASN A 446 -10.40 15.95 22.29
N LEU A 447 -9.43 16.09 23.18
CA LEU A 447 -9.47 15.49 24.50
C LEU A 447 -10.63 16.05 25.34
N SER A 448 -11.43 15.15 25.93
CA SER A 448 -12.52 15.48 26.86
C SER A 448 -12.45 14.61 28.13
N GLY A 449 -13.07 15.07 29.22
CA GLY A 449 -13.15 14.32 30.48
C GLY A 449 -12.00 14.57 31.48
N THR A 450 -11.45 13.51 32.06
CA THR A 450 -10.47 13.49 33.17
C THR A 450 -9.02 13.85 32.79
N VAL A 451 -8.79 14.34 31.57
CA VAL A 451 -7.46 14.76 31.11
C VAL A 451 -7.27 16.24 31.36
N THR A 452 -6.17 16.62 32.02
CA THR A 452 -5.78 18.03 32.17
C THR A 452 -4.90 18.45 31.00
N ILE A 453 -5.33 19.46 30.24
CA ILE A 453 -4.58 20.03 29.12
C ILE A 453 -4.22 21.48 29.43
N ASN A 454 -2.92 21.77 29.39
CA ASN A 454 -2.39 23.13 29.43
C ASN A 454 -1.84 23.47 28.05
N THR A 455 -2.41 24.47 27.37
CA THR A 455 -1.91 24.96 26.09
C THR A 455 -1.24 26.32 26.23
N ASP A 456 -0.12 26.50 25.53
CA ASP A 456 0.59 27.77 25.46
C ASP A 456 0.98 28.08 24.01
N VAL A 457 0.31 29.09 23.44
CA VAL A 457 0.58 29.64 22.11
C VAL A 457 1.06 31.08 22.20
N THR A 458 1.73 31.44 23.30
CA THR A 458 2.22 32.82 23.51
C THR A 458 3.17 33.24 22.40
N ARG A 459 3.07 34.53 22.05
CA ARG A 459 4.01 35.21 21.17
C ARG A 459 5.43 35.17 21.72
N GLY A 460 6.41 35.21 20.83
CA GLY A 460 7.78 35.57 21.19
C GLY A 460 7.88 37.07 21.43
N MET A 461 8.72 37.46 22.39
CA MET A 461 8.99 38.87 22.67
C MET A 461 9.97 39.46 21.65
N ALA A 462 9.85 40.75 21.38
CA ALA A 462 10.89 41.49 20.66
C ALA A 462 12.20 41.47 21.44
N GLY A 463 13.31 41.50 20.70
CA GLY A 463 14.60 41.82 21.29
C GLY A 463 14.65 43.27 21.79
N LYS A 464 15.66 43.54 22.62
CA LYS A 464 15.99 44.88 23.12
C LYS A 464 17.45 45.20 22.86
N SER A 465 17.75 46.49 22.83
CA SER A 465 19.13 46.97 22.79
C SER A 465 19.88 46.72 24.09
N ASN A 466 21.20 46.96 24.10
CA ASN A 466 22.03 46.89 25.30
C ASN A 466 21.97 45.57 26.06
N ALA A 467 22.15 44.45 25.35
CA ALA A 467 22.07 43.10 25.90
C ALA A 467 20.77 42.84 26.69
N GLY A 468 19.65 43.36 26.19
CA GLY A 468 18.33 43.17 26.78
C GLY A 468 17.91 44.25 27.80
N LYS A 469 18.81 45.18 28.16
CA LYS A 469 18.57 46.20 29.19
C LYS A 469 18.07 47.53 28.64
N GLY A 470 18.16 47.72 27.32
CA GLY A 470 17.78 48.94 26.63
C GLY A 470 16.34 48.96 26.15
N ILE A 471 16.11 49.66 25.04
CA ILE A 471 14.80 49.86 24.42
C ILE A 471 14.54 48.80 23.33
N ASN A 472 13.30 48.66 22.88
CA ASN A 472 12.98 47.79 21.72
C ASN A 472 13.46 48.38 20.39
N HIS A 473 13.78 49.68 20.35
CA HIS A 473 14.25 50.37 19.16
C HIS A 473 13.34 50.15 17.92
N GLY A 474 12.03 50.17 18.12
CA GLY A 474 11.04 49.93 17.07
C GLY A 474 10.73 48.46 16.78
N ALA A 475 11.45 47.52 17.38
CA ALA A 475 11.11 46.10 17.30
C ALA A 475 9.77 45.83 18.03
N ILE A 476 8.99 44.92 17.47
CA ILE A 476 7.65 44.58 17.98
C ILE A 476 7.60 43.08 18.31
N ASP A 477 6.87 42.75 19.36
CA ASP A 477 6.58 41.35 19.71
C ASP A 477 5.82 40.68 18.55
N GLY A 478 5.82 39.34 18.51
CA GLY A 478 4.86 38.62 17.68
C GLY A 478 3.43 38.81 18.17
N THR A 479 2.47 38.08 17.60
CA THR A 479 1.14 37.93 18.19
C THR A 479 0.94 36.51 18.70
N ASN A 480 0.03 36.35 19.66
CA ASN A 480 -0.32 35.03 20.16
C ASN A 480 -0.88 34.18 19.01
N GLY A 481 -0.66 32.88 19.11
CA GLY A 481 -1.14 31.90 18.17
C GLY A 481 -2.59 31.50 18.41
N TYR A 482 -2.96 30.35 17.87
CA TYR A 482 -4.32 29.84 17.92
C TYR A 482 -4.37 28.48 18.62
N ALA A 483 -5.19 28.36 19.65
CA ALA A 483 -5.47 27.10 20.33
C ALA A 483 -6.97 26.81 20.26
N SER A 484 -7.36 25.60 19.86
CA SER A 484 -8.77 25.20 19.76
C SER A 484 -8.98 23.73 20.10
N THR A 485 -10.24 23.41 20.38
CA THR A 485 -10.70 22.04 20.53
C THR A 485 -11.53 21.61 19.33
N PHE A 486 -11.56 20.32 19.04
CA PHE A 486 -12.43 19.72 18.02
C PHE A 486 -13.09 18.44 18.55
N THR A 487 -14.11 17.96 17.86
CA THR A 487 -14.74 16.65 18.09
C THR A 487 -14.32 15.68 16.99
N SER A 488 -14.49 14.37 17.20
CA SER A 488 -14.17 13.39 16.16
C SER A 488 -14.97 13.60 14.87
N ALA A 489 -16.16 14.23 14.95
CA ALA A 489 -16.98 14.55 13.77
C ALA A 489 -16.40 15.69 12.92
N ASP A 490 -15.57 16.56 13.50
CA ASP A 490 -14.91 17.66 12.80
C ASP A 490 -13.72 17.17 11.96
N ILE A 491 -13.19 15.98 12.26
CA ILE A 491 -12.14 15.33 11.46
C ILE A 491 -12.79 14.69 10.23
N PRO A 492 -12.37 15.03 9.00
CA PRO A 492 -12.80 14.33 7.80
C PRO A 492 -12.61 12.81 7.92
N PRO A 493 -13.56 11.96 7.47
CA PRO A 493 -13.47 10.51 7.63
C PRO A 493 -12.16 9.90 7.12
N ASN A 494 -11.60 10.44 6.03
CA ASN A 494 -10.33 10.01 5.45
C ASN A 494 -9.09 10.32 6.32
N LEU A 495 -9.24 11.06 7.42
CA LEU A 495 -8.18 11.38 8.37
C LEU A 495 -8.38 10.69 9.73
N GLN A 496 -9.47 9.95 9.91
CA GLN A 496 -9.77 9.19 11.13
C GLN A 496 -9.09 7.81 11.09
N VAL A 497 -7.91 7.68 11.71
CA VAL A 497 -7.00 6.52 11.53
C VAL A 497 -6.83 5.59 12.77
N ASN A 498 -7.67 5.77 13.80
CA ASN A 498 -7.58 5.03 15.07
C ASN A 498 -8.71 3.99 15.22
N SER A 499 -9.61 4.10 16.22
CA SER A 499 -10.64 3.08 16.52
C SER A 499 -11.57 2.79 15.34
N ASN A 500 -11.78 3.77 14.46
CA ASN A 500 -12.59 3.60 13.25
C ASN A 500 -11.89 2.74 12.19
N CYS A 501 -10.61 2.41 12.39
CA CYS A 501 -9.78 1.61 11.51
C CYS A 501 -9.48 0.22 12.07
N PHE A 502 -10.31 -0.30 12.98
CA PHE A 502 -10.19 -1.70 13.41
C PHE A 502 -10.89 -2.62 12.39
N PRO A 503 -10.34 -3.82 12.14
CA PRO A 503 -10.96 -4.81 11.27
C PRO A 503 -12.22 -5.41 11.92
N SER A 504 -13.09 -5.99 11.08
CA SER A 504 -14.26 -6.76 11.52
C SER A 504 -14.34 -7.99 10.62
N LEU A 505 -14.12 -9.18 11.17
CA LEU A 505 -14.09 -10.41 10.40
C LEU A 505 -15.42 -11.17 10.52
N GLU A 506 -15.92 -11.64 9.38
CA GLU A 506 -17.06 -12.53 9.26
C GLU A 506 -16.58 -13.88 8.73
N THR A 507 -16.89 -14.96 9.47
CA THR A 507 -16.53 -16.32 9.10
C THR A 507 -17.79 -17.09 8.68
N LYS A 508 -17.75 -17.72 7.51
CA LYS A 508 -18.81 -18.61 7.00
C LYS A 508 -18.23 -19.98 6.68
N VAL A 509 -19.02 -21.02 6.86
CA VAL A 509 -18.64 -22.40 6.54
C VAL A 509 -19.79 -23.05 5.77
N ARG A 510 -19.45 -23.86 4.77
CA ARG A 510 -20.37 -24.81 4.14
C ARG A 510 -19.66 -26.13 3.81
N SER A 511 -20.39 -27.24 3.83
CA SER A 511 -19.88 -28.51 3.33
C SER A 511 -19.86 -28.52 1.80
N LEU A 512 -18.88 -29.23 1.23
CA LEU A 512 -18.73 -29.41 -0.22
C LEU A 512 -19.34 -30.77 -0.67
N PRO A 513 -19.56 -31.01 -1.98
CA PRO A 513 -20.32 -32.16 -2.50
C PRO A 513 -19.85 -33.57 -2.07
N THR A 514 -18.67 -33.71 -1.47
CA THR A 514 -18.25 -34.91 -0.72
C THR A 514 -18.82 -34.93 0.70
N ALA A 515 -20.04 -34.39 0.91
CA ALA A 515 -20.63 -34.21 2.24
C ALA A 515 -21.06 -35.52 2.89
N SER A 516 -21.11 -36.63 2.12
CA SER A 516 -21.34 -37.96 2.66
C SER A 516 -20.05 -38.78 2.66
N ALA A 517 -19.68 -39.30 3.82
CA ALA A 517 -18.51 -40.16 3.98
C ALA A 517 -18.90 -41.45 4.71
N CYS A 518 -18.36 -42.57 4.28
CA CYS A 518 -18.51 -43.84 5.00
C CYS A 518 -17.73 -43.78 6.30
N ASN A 519 -18.22 -44.41 7.38
CA ASN A 519 -17.53 -44.50 8.68
C ASN A 519 -16.28 -45.41 8.65
N SER A 520 -15.48 -45.32 7.60
CA SER A 520 -14.21 -46.01 7.41
C SER A 520 -13.08 -45.06 7.79
N ILE A 521 -12.11 -45.56 8.54
CA ILE A 521 -10.91 -44.78 8.86
C ILE A 521 -10.22 -44.39 7.55
N GLY A 522 -9.90 -43.11 7.40
CA GLY A 522 -9.28 -42.53 6.21
C GLY A 522 -10.26 -41.91 5.21
N GLU A 523 -11.58 -42.14 5.34
CA GLU A 523 -12.58 -41.49 4.50
C GLU A 523 -12.60 -39.98 4.71
N LYS A 524 -12.82 -39.23 3.62
CA LYS A 524 -12.64 -37.77 3.60
C LYS A 524 -13.95 -37.01 3.52
N VAL A 525 -13.97 -35.87 4.20
CA VAL A 525 -15.04 -34.86 4.14
C VAL A 525 -14.41 -33.50 3.82
N SER A 526 -15.15 -32.62 3.15
CA SER A 526 -14.61 -31.34 2.71
C SER A 526 -15.54 -30.18 3.05
N TYR A 527 -14.92 -29.05 3.40
CA TYR A 527 -15.57 -27.80 3.75
C TYR A 527 -15.00 -26.66 2.90
N GLU A 528 -15.83 -25.66 2.63
CA GLU A 528 -15.41 -24.35 2.17
C GLU A 528 -15.66 -23.34 3.29
N ILE A 529 -14.62 -22.62 3.67
CA ILE A 529 -14.65 -21.59 4.71
C ILE A 529 -14.33 -20.25 4.08
N GLU A 530 -15.16 -19.24 4.32
CA GLU A 530 -14.92 -17.87 3.89
C GLU A 530 -14.63 -17.00 5.11
N ILE A 531 -13.49 -16.31 5.13
CA ILE A 531 -13.20 -15.24 6.08
C ILE A 531 -13.19 -13.92 5.31
N LYS A 532 -14.16 -13.06 5.59
CA LYS A 532 -14.32 -11.76 4.96
C LYS A 532 -14.05 -10.65 5.98
N ASN A 533 -13.31 -9.62 5.58
CA ASN A 533 -13.18 -8.40 6.38
C ASN A 533 -14.22 -7.35 5.94
N THR A 534 -15.20 -7.09 6.80
CA THR A 534 -16.24 -6.07 6.62
C THR A 534 -15.94 -4.75 7.34
N GLY A 535 -14.86 -4.71 8.12
CA GLY A 535 -14.40 -3.50 8.80
C GLY A 535 -13.57 -2.59 7.90
N SER A 536 -13.36 -1.35 8.34
CA SER A 536 -12.54 -0.39 7.58
C SER A 536 -11.05 -0.69 7.66
N GLY A 537 -10.58 -1.29 8.76
CA GLY A 537 -9.17 -1.61 9.00
C GLY A 537 -8.66 -2.88 8.33
N ASN A 538 -7.37 -2.95 8.04
CA ASN A 538 -6.74 -4.20 7.60
C ASN A 538 -6.56 -5.16 8.80
N ALA A 539 -6.87 -6.44 8.61
CA ALA A 539 -6.59 -7.48 9.59
C ALA A 539 -5.26 -8.16 9.25
N ALA A 540 -4.30 -8.12 10.17
CA ALA A 540 -3.01 -8.78 10.01
C ALA A 540 -2.90 -10.06 10.85
N GLY A 541 -2.10 -11.00 10.34
CA GLY A 541 -1.80 -12.24 11.04
C GLY A 541 -3.04 -13.08 11.33
N VAL A 542 -4.04 -13.03 10.45
CA VAL A 542 -5.30 -13.74 10.58
C VAL A 542 -5.03 -15.25 10.58
N VAL A 543 -5.76 -15.96 11.44
CA VAL A 543 -5.73 -17.40 11.63
C VAL A 543 -7.16 -17.94 11.57
N LEU A 544 -7.39 -18.94 10.75
CA LEU A 544 -8.58 -19.79 10.87
C LEU A 544 -8.36 -20.78 12.01
N ASP A 545 -9.28 -20.78 12.97
CA ASP A 545 -9.44 -21.81 13.99
C ASP A 545 -10.72 -22.58 13.70
N PHE A 546 -10.58 -23.86 13.35
CA PHE A 546 -11.67 -24.71 12.90
C PHE A 546 -11.76 -25.94 13.80
N LEU A 547 -12.96 -26.22 14.30
CA LEU A 547 -13.25 -27.40 15.12
C LEU A 547 -14.02 -28.43 14.30
N PHE A 548 -13.35 -29.54 13.98
CA PHE A 548 -14.00 -30.70 13.36
C PHE A 548 -14.92 -31.42 14.35
N PRO A 549 -15.94 -32.15 13.86
CA PRO A 549 -16.67 -33.12 14.67
C PRO A 549 -15.75 -34.16 15.30
N ALA A 550 -16.10 -34.64 16.48
CA ALA A 550 -15.33 -35.67 17.17
C ALA A 550 -15.19 -36.93 16.30
N GLY A 551 -13.95 -37.42 16.13
CA GLY A 551 -13.64 -38.56 15.25
C GLY A 551 -13.15 -38.18 13.86
N ILE A 552 -13.21 -36.90 13.48
CA ILE A 552 -12.63 -36.36 12.24
C ILE A 552 -11.41 -35.51 12.59
N GLY A 553 -10.33 -35.70 11.84
CA GLY A 553 -9.09 -34.95 11.96
C GLY A 553 -8.65 -34.35 10.63
N PHE A 554 -7.79 -33.36 10.69
CA PHE A 554 -7.21 -32.66 9.55
C PHE A 554 -6.49 -33.62 8.58
N ASP A 555 -6.72 -33.42 7.28
CA ASP A 555 -5.99 -34.10 6.21
C ASP A 555 -5.24 -33.10 5.32
N SER A 556 -5.94 -32.12 4.74
CA SER A 556 -5.32 -31.09 3.89
C SER A 556 -6.15 -29.80 3.86
N ALA A 557 -5.53 -28.69 3.45
CA ALA A 557 -6.25 -27.45 3.18
C ALA A 557 -5.52 -26.58 2.16
N THR A 558 -6.27 -25.76 1.42
CA THR A 558 -5.76 -24.76 0.46
C THR A 558 -6.56 -23.47 0.59
N ALA A 559 -5.97 -22.33 0.22
CA ALA A 559 -6.67 -21.05 0.21
C ALA A 559 -6.58 -20.33 -1.14
N ILE A 560 -7.61 -19.55 -1.45
CA ILE A 560 -7.63 -18.55 -2.52
C ILE A 560 -7.97 -17.18 -1.93
N TYR A 561 -7.51 -16.12 -2.60
CA TYR A 561 -7.54 -14.76 -2.09
C TYR A 561 -8.18 -13.81 -3.11
N THR A 562 -8.97 -12.85 -2.65
CA THR A 562 -9.28 -11.67 -3.47
C THR A 562 -8.07 -10.74 -3.57
N THR A 563 -8.17 -9.69 -4.39
CA THR A 563 -7.10 -8.68 -4.56
C THR A 563 -6.74 -7.95 -3.27
N GLU A 564 -7.67 -7.87 -2.31
CA GLU A 564 -7.51 -7.22 -1.02
C GLU A 564 -7.13 -8.23 0.10
N ALA A 565 -6.81 -9.47 -0.25
CA ALA A 565 -6.35 -10.48 0.69
C ALA A 565 -5.01 -11.09 0.23
N SER A 566 -4.21 -11.53 1.18
CA SER A 566 -2.95 -12.23 0.92
C SER A 566 -2.74 -13.30 1.98
N GLY A 567 -1.87 -14.27 1.68
CA GLY A 567 -1.54 -15.34 2.60
C GLY A 567 -0.57 -16.35 2.02
N PRO A 568 -0.41 -17.51 2.69
CA PRO A 568 0.46 -18.59 2.22
C PRO A 568 0.09 -19.08 0.82
N LEU A 569 1.09 -19.22 -0.06
CA LEU A 569 0.88 -19.79 -1.39
C LEU A 569 0.89 -21.33 -1.31
N GLY A 570 -0.18 -21.96 -1.78
CA GLY A 570 -0.30 -23.43 -1.85
C GLY A 570 -1.02 -24.06 -0.65
N PRO A 571 -0.70 -25.33 -0.31
CA PRO A 571 -1.31 -26.01 0.83
C PRO A 571 -1.02 -25.29 2.16
N LEU A 572 -2.05 -25.19 2.99
CA LEU A 572 -1.95 -24.56 4.30
C LEU A 572 -1.33 -25.54 5.31
N THR A 573 -0.49 -25.00 6.20
CA THR A 573 0.12 -25.77 7.28
C THR A 573 -0.73 -25.69 8.53
N ASN A 574 -1.15 -26.83 9.08
CA ASN A 574 -1.79 -26.89 10.39
C ASN A 574 -0.74 -26.71 11.49
N THR A 575 -1.01 -25.81 12.44
CA THR A 575 -0.12 -25.49 13.58
C THR A 575 -0.67 -25.95 14.94
N ALA A 576 -1.80 -26.66 14.95
CA ALA A 576 -2.46 -27.15 16.15
C ALA A 576 -2.82 -28.64 16.04
N THR A 577 -3.83 -29.08 16.81
CA THR A 577 -4.26 -30.48 16.80
C THR A 577 -4.95 -30.83 15.49
N ILE A 578 -5.06 -32.12 15.20
CA ILE A 578 -5.77 -32.58 14.00
C ILE A 578 -7.28 -32.33 14.10
N ASN A 579 -7.88 -32.37 15.29
CA ASN A 579 -9.32 -32.13 15.46
C ASN A 579 -9.68 -30.64 15.52
N ASN A 580 -8.73 -29.79 15.91
CA ASN A 580 -8.91 -28.34 15.96
C ASN A 580 -7.76 -27.62 15.22
N PRO A 581 -7.66 -27.78 13.88
CA PRO A 581 -6.56 -27.22 13.13
C PRO A 581 -6.54 -25.68 13.12
N LEU A 582 -5.33 -25.14 13.10
CA LEU A 582 -5.07 -23.70 12.98
C LEU A 582 -4.28 -23.40 11.70
N PHE A 583 -4.80 -22.52 10.85
CA PHE A 583 -4.14 -22.06 9.63
C PHE A 583 -3.91 -20.55 9.69
N GLY A 584 -2.65 -20.11 9.61
CA GLY A 584 -2.29 -18.71 9.77
C GLY A 584 -1.58 -18.08 8.59
N GLY A 585 -1.21 -16.80 8.77
CA GLY A 585 -0.41 -16.05 7.80
C GLY A 585 -1.23 -15.23 6.82
N PHE A 586 -2.55 -15.16 6.99
CA PHE A 586 -3.39 -14.34 6.13
C PHE A 586 -3.37 -12.88 6.57
N ASN A 587 -3.39 -11.97 5.61
CA ASN A 587 -3.65 -10.55 5.83
C ASN A 587 -4.83 -10.16 4.95
N ILE A 588 -5.87 -9.58 5.55
CA ILE A 588 -7.15 -9.31 4.90
C ILE A 588 -7.44 -7.82 5.02
N ALA A 589 -7.21 -7.07 3.95
CA ALA A 589 -7.55 -5.65 3.89
C ALA A 589 -9.07 -5.46 3.82
N GLN A 590 -9.54 -4.22 3.90
CA GLN A 590 -10.97 -3.90 3.78
C GLN A 590 -11.60 -4.57 2.55
N ASN A 591 -12.73 -5.25 2.75
CA ASN A 591 -13.46 -6.05 1.75
C ASN A 591 -12.72 -7.29 1.22
N GLY A 592 -11.51 -7.59 1.71
CA GLY A 592 -10.78 -8.79 1.37
C GLY A 592 -11.50 -10.05 1.82
N VAL A 593 -11.34 -11.10 1.02
CA VAL A 593 -11.91 -12.42 1.29
C VAL A 593 -10.82 -13.49 1.13
N VAL A 594 -10.71 -14.35 2.13
CA VAL A 594 -9.95 -15.60 2.07
C VAL A 594 -10.96 -16.74 1.99
N THR A 595 -10.89 -17.56 0.94
CA THR A 595 -11.69 -18.78 0.82
C THR A 595 -10.79 -19.99 0.98
N ILE A 596 -11.07 -20.82 1.98
CA ILE A 596 -10.28 -21.98 2.37
C ILE A 596 -11.07 -23.24 2.04
N THR A 597 -10.49 -24.13 1.24
CA THR A 597 -10.98 -25.50 1.09
C THR A 597 -10.27 -26.36 2.11
N LEU A 598 -11.00 -26.92 3.06
CA LEU A 598 -10.48 -27.74 4.16
C LEU A 598 -11.00 -29.16 4.04
N VAL A 599 -10.09 -30.13 4.09
CA VAL A 599 -10.40 -31.56 4.03
C VAL A 599 -10.07 -32.21 5.37
N GLY A 600 -11.08 -32.84 5.96
CA GLY A 600 -10.95 -33.71 7.12
C GLY A 600 -10.96 -35.18 6.69
N LYS A 601 -10.39 -36.06 7.51
CA LYS A 601 -10.50 -37.51 7.40
C LYS A 601 -11.00 -38.12 8.69
N ILE A 602 -11.73 -39.23 8.58
CA ILE A 602 -12.16 -40.00 9.74
C ILE A 602 -10.94 -40.68 10.36
N THR A 603 -10.65 -40.37 11.62
CA THR A 603 -9.49 -40.89 12.36
C THR A 603 -9.86 -41.91 13.43
N ALA A 604 -11.15 -41.98 13.80
CA ALA A 604 -11.69 -42.95 14.75
C ALA A 604 -13.16 -43.23 14.41
N THR A 605 -13.71 -44.32 14.94
CA THR A 605 -15.13 -44.66 14.76
C THR A 605 -16.02 -43.51 15.24
N ILE A 606 -16.85 -43.00 14.33
CA ILE A 606 -17.81 -41.94 14.56
C ILE A 606 -19.24 -42.50 14.40
N SER A 607 -20.22 -41.97 15.13
CA SER A 607 -21.60 -42.42 14.97
C SER A 607 -22.17 -41.99 13.62
N ALA A 608 -22.88 -42.88 12.93
CA ALA A 608 -23.60 -42.51 11.72
C ALA A 608 -24.65 -41.42 12.03
N GLY A 609 -24.80 -40.45 11.14
CA GLY A 609 -25.67 -39.29 11.35
C GLY A 609 -25.10 -38.01 10.79
N THR A 610 -25.77 -36.90 11.08
CA THR A 610 -25.35 -35.56 10.69
C THR A 610 -24.47 -34.95 11.77
N HIS A 611 -23.36 -34.34 11.36
CA HIS A 611 -22.42 -33.68 12.28
C HIS A 611 -22.08 -32.28 11.78
N SER A 612 -22.03 -31.34 12.72
CA SER A 612 -21.72 -29.93 12.47
C SER A 612 -20.38 -29.55 13.11
N SER A 613 -19.76 -28.52 12.55
CA SER A 613 -18.44 -27.96 12.84
C SER A 613 -18.57 -26.50 13.26
N SER A 614 -17.54 -25.95 13.89
CA SER A 614 -17.49 -24.52 14.23
C SER A 614 -16.20 -23.91 13.70
N ALA A 615 -16.23 -22.62 13.37
CA ALA A 615 -15.06 -21.93 12.84
C ALA A 615 -15.01 -20.49 13.31
N GLN A 616 -13.83 -20.02 13.68
CA GLN A 616 -13.58 -18.65 14.07
C GLN A 616 -12.31 -18.09 13.42
N ALA A 617 -12.33 -16.80 13.12
CA ALA A 617 -11.17 -16.09 12.60
C ALA A 617 -10.53 -15.28 13.73
N LEU A 618 -9.28 -15.63 14.07
CA LEU A 618 -8.47 -14.86 14.99
C LEU A 618 -7.58 -13.91 14.20
N TYR A 619 -7.32 -12.71 14.69
CA TYR A 619 -6.36 -11.79 14.09
C TYR A 619 -5.53 -11.09 15.16
N LEU A 620 -4.39 -10.52 14.76
CA LEU A 620 -3.48 -9.87 15.69
C LEU A 620 -4.18 -8.67 16.33
N ASP A 621 -4.19 -8.64 17.66
CA ASP A 621 -4.93 -7.61 18.39
C ASP A 621 -4.30 -6.22 18.15
N PRO A 622 -5.06 -5.26 17.59
CA PRO A 622 -4.60 -3.90 17.37
C PRO A 622 -4.22 -3.18 18.66
N THR A 623 -4.73 -3.58 19.83
CA THR A 623 -4.44 -2.94 21.11
C THR A 623 -3.54 -3.76 22.02
N ARG A 624 -2.85 -4.76 21.47
CA ARG A 624 -1.98 -5.67 22.25
C ARG A 624 -0.85 -4.95 22.98
N THR A 625 -0.51 -5.44 24.18
CA THR A 625 0.51 -4.85 25.06
C THR A 625 1.88 -5.51 24.93
N THR A 626 2.92 -4.91 25.51
CA THR A 626 4.27 -5.50 25.57
C THR A 626 4.30 -6.82 26.36
N LEU A 627 3.34 -7.05 27.27
CA LEU A 627 3.18 -8.32 27.98
C LEU A 627 2.63 -9.43 27.06
N ASN A 628 1.81 -9.06 26.07
CA ASN A 628 1.17 -10.00 25.15
C ASN A 628 1.40 -9.59 23.67
N PRO A 629 2.66 -9.52 23.18
CA PRO A 629 2.99 -8.90 21.89
C PRO A 629 2.49 -9.65 20.67
N VAL A 630 2.05 -10.90 20.83
CA VAL A 630 1.48 -11.76 19.80
C VAL A 630 0.01 -12.10 20.07
N ARG A 631 -0.66 -11.36 20.96
CA ARG A 631 -2.07 -11.59 21.32
C ARG A 631 -2.95 -11.58 20.08
N LYS A 632 -3.76 -12.63 19.91
CA LYS A 632 -4.80 -12.69 18.90
C LYS A 632 -6.18 -12.66 19.52
N ILE A 633 -7.11 -12.08 18.78
CA ILE A 633 -8.51 -11.87 19.14
C ILE A 633 -9.44 -12.37 18.05
N THR A 634 -10.67 -12.71 18.43
CA THR A 634 -11.74 -13.15 17.53
C THR A 634 -12.98 -12.29 17.74
N ALA A 635 -13.88 -12.26 16.76
CA ALA A 635 -15.22 -11.69 16.91
C ALA A 635 -15.94 -12.25 18.15
N PHE A 636 -16.65 -11.38 18.88
CA PHE A 636 -17.38 -11.77 20.10
C PHE A 636 -18.56 -12.70 19.82
N THR A 637 -19.29 -12.43 18.74
CA THR A 637 -20.45 -13.24 18.34
C THR A 637 -19.97 -14.60 17.83
N ASN A 638 -20.53 -15.67 18.39
CA ASN A 638 -20.20 -17.06 18.06
C ASN A 638 -18.74 -17.45 18.37
N ALA A 639 -18.04 -16.70 19.23
CA ALA A 639 -16.75 -17.14 19.76
C ALA A 639 -16.91 -18.45 20.55
N TYR A 640 -15.93 -19.34 20.41
CA TYR A 640 -15.89 -20.59 21.15
C TYR A 640 -14.48 -20.88 21.68
N GLY A 641 -14.39 -21.82 22.61
CA GLY A 641 -13.15 -22.14 23.30
C GLY A 641 -12.66 -21.00 24.19
N THR A 642 -11.34 -20.83 24.29
CA THR A 642 -10.68 -19.85 25.17
C THR A 642 -10.13 -18.64 24.42
N ALA A 643 -10.55 -18.43 23.16
CA ALA A 643 -10.06 -17.31 22.35
C ALA A 643 -10.50 -15.96 22.93
N ASN A 644 -9.64 -14.95 22.82
CA ASN A 644 -9.94 -13.61 23.31
C ASN A 644 -11.00 -12.93 22.43
N ASN A 645 -12.07 -12.42 23.01
CA ASN A 645 -13.17 -11.77 22.28
C ASN A 645 -13.37 -10.28 22.61
N LYS A 646 -12.41 -9.70 23.32
CA LYS A 646 -12.31 -8.27 23.66
C LYS A 646 -10.92 -7.76 23.32
N TYR A 647 -10.85 -6.51 22.86
CA TYR A 647 -9.56 -5.81 22.70
C TYR A 647 -8.83 -5.71 24.05
N GLU A 648 -7.50 -5.76 24.04
CA GLU A 648 -6.70 -5.69 25.27
C GLU A 648 -6.67 -4.26 25.83
N GLY A 649 -6.93 -4.11 27.13
CA GLY A 649 -6.91 -2.84 27.84
C GLY A 649 -8.14 -2.62 28.73
N ALA A 650 -8.09 -1.58 29.58
CA ALA A 650 -9.22 -1.22 30.43
C ALA A 650 -10.37 -0.62 29.61
N ASN A 651 -11.62 -0.99 29.93
CA ASN A 651 -12.85 -0.49 29.31
C ASN A 651 -12.96 -0.68 27.79
N GLN A 652 -12.30 -1.71 27.24
CA GLN A 652 -12.34 -2.01 25.82
C GLN A 652 -13.64 -2.71 25.40
N SER A 653 -14.07 -2.39 24.18
CA SER A 653 -15.27 -2.97 23.55
C SER A 653 -15.10 -4.44 23.17
N ASN A 654 -16.23 -5.13 22.99
CA ASN A 654 -16.24 -6.43 22.32
C ASN A 654 -15.72 -6.29 20.88
N VAL A 655 -15.04 -7.33 20.40
CA VAL A 655 -14.54 -7.37 19.03
C VAL A 655 -15.72 -7.57 18.07
N PRO A 656 -15.90 -6.69 17.07
CA PRO A 656 -16.99 -6.78 16.10
C PRO A 656 -16.78 -7.94 15.12
N GLY A 657 -17.84 -8.25 14.36
CA GLY A 657 -17.84 -9.34 13.38
C GLY A 657 -18.62 -10.56 13.86
N THR A 658 -18.48 -11.66 13.13
CA THR A 658 -19.17 -12.92 13.42
C THR A 658 -18.29 -14.12 13.11
N ASN A 659 -18.35 -15.12 13.99
CA ASN A 659 -17.82 -16.45 13.72
C ASN A 659 -18.94 -17.40 13.26
N PHE A 660 -18.54 -18.56 12.78
CA PHE A 660 -19.46 -19.62 12.39
C PHE A 660 -19.71 -20.59 13.55
N ASN A 661 -20.99 -20.79 13.89
CA ASN A 661 -21.43 -21.76 14.88
C ASN A 661 -22.36 -22.79 14.21
N GLY A 662 -21.83 -23.98 13.94
CA GLY A 662 -22.59 -25.05 13.26
C GLY A 662 -23.79 -25.55 14.05
N ALA A 663 -23.83 -25.40 15.38
CA ALA A 663 -25.00 -25.81 16.16
C ALA A 663 -26.29 -25.04 15.81
N ASN A 664 -26.18 -23.91 15.11
CA ASN A 664 -27.29 -23.08 14.67
C ASN A 664 -27.41 -23.01 13.13
N SER A 665 -26.77 -23.93 12.39
CA SER A 665 -26.78 -23.97 10.93
C SER A 665 -26.87 -25.41 10.42
N ILE A 666 -27.25 -25.57 9.15
CA ILE A 666 -27.16 -26.84 8.41
C ILE A 666 -26.20 -26.74 7.22
N LEU A 667 -25.54 -25.60 7.05
CA LEU A 667 -24.72 -25.33 5.85
C LEU A 667 -23.43 -26.13 5.85
N ASP A 668 -22.85 -26.36 7.03
CA ASP A 668 -21.61 -27.11 7.24
C ASP A 668 -21.84 -28.60 7.51
N ASP A 669 -23.10 -29.02 7.61
CA ASP A 669 -23.47 -30.38 7.96
C ASP A 669 -22.84 -31.38 6.98
N ILE A 670 -22.17 -32.38 7.57
CA ILE A 670 -21.70 -33.57 6.88
C ILE A 670 -22.50 -34.78 7.36
N LYS A 671 -22.71 -35.74 6.48
CA LYS A 671 -23.41 -36.98 6.76
C LYS A 671 -22.43 -38.13 6.83
N ILE A 672 -22.31 -38.76 8.00
CA ILE A 672 -21.54 -40.00 8.13
C ILE A 672 -22.47 -41.19 7.94
N LEU A 673 -22.14 -42.02 6.94
CA LEU A 673 -22.86 -43.24 6.61
C LEU A 673 -22.32 -44.40 7.44
N ALA A 674 -23.22 -45.28 7.90
CA ALA A 674 -22.83 -46.50 8.59
C ALA A 674 -22.08 -47.43 7.63
N LEU A 675 -21.06 -48.13 8.14
CA LEU A 675 -20.48 -49.23 7.38
C LEU A 675 -21.45 -50.40 7.34
N PRO A 676 -21.57 -51.12 6.22
CA PRO A 676 -22.26 -52.41 6.22
C PRO A 676 -21.56 -53.36 7.19
N ALA A 677 -22.32 -54.32 7.73
CA ALA A 677 -21.78 -55.31 8.65
C ALA A 677 -20.69 -56.15 7.98
N VAL A 678 -19.68 -56.57 8.76
CA VAL A 678 -18.69 -57.56 8.32
C VAL A 678 -19.43 -58.81 7.87
N PRO A 679 -19.18 -59.33 6.65
CA PRO A 679 -19.95 -60.43 6.14
C PRO A 679 -19.80 -61.69 6.99
N THR A 680 -20.89 -62.41 7.21
CA THR A 680 -20.82 -63.78 7.75
C THR A 680 -20.93 -64.77 6.60
N THR A 681 -20.19 -65.88 6.67
CA THR A 681 -20.12 -66.82 5.56
C THR A 681 -20.39 -68.26 5.98
N THR A 682 -21.03 -69.02 5.10
CA THR A 682 -21.07 -70.49 5.16
C THR A 682 -20.05 -71.06 4.18
N VAL A 683 -19.27 -72.03 4.63
CA VAL A 683 -18.20 -72.64 3.83
C VAL A 683 -18.56 -74.08 3.51
N THR A 684 -18.60 -74.42 2.22
CA THR A 684 -18.64 -75.81 1.76
C THR A 684 -17.23 -76.25 1.43
N GLN A 685 -16.70 -77.18 2.21
CA GLN A 685 -15.35 -77.71 2.04
C GLN A 685 -15.25 -78.67 0.83
N PRO A 686 -14.09 -78.75 0.17
CA PRO A 686 -13.89 -79.61 -0.99
C PRO A 686 -13.89 -81.10 -0.60
N SER A 687 -14.20 -81.97 -1.56
CA SER A 687 -14.25 -83.43 -1.42
C SER A 687 -13.48 -84.12 -2.55
N CYS A 688 -13.30 -85.44 -2.47
CA CYS A 688 -12.63 -86.20 -3.54
C CYS A 688 -13.35 -86.09 -4.90
N THR A 689 -14.67 -85.88 -4.92
CA THR A 689 -15.45 -85.75 -6.17
C THR A 689 -15.56 -84.31 -6.66
N ILE A 690 -15.48 -83.33 -5.74
CA ILE A 690 -15.48 -81.89 -6.05
C ILE A 690 -14.26 -81.28 -5.35
N PRO A 691 -13.09 -81.21 -6.01
CA PRO A 691 -11.81 -80.87 -5.38
C PRO A 691 -11.63 -79.37 -5.07
N THR A 692 -12.72 -78.60 -5.07
CA THR A 692 -12.76 -77.15 -4.82
C THR A 692 -13.92 -76.82 -3.89
N GLY A 693 -13.75 -75.84 -3.01
CA GLY A 693 -14.78 -75.38 -2.07
C GLY A 693 -15.63 -74.23 -2.62
N THR A 694 -16.65 -73.87 -1.83
CA THR A 694 -17.53 -72.73 -2.09
C THR A 694 -17.69 -71.90 -0.82
N ILE A 695 -17.60 -70.58 -0.94
CA ILE A 695 -17.93 -69.62 0.13
C ILE A 695 -19.24 -68.92 -0.24
N LYS A 696 -20.24 -68.98 0.64
CA LYS A 696 -21.51 -68.25 0.51
C LYS A 696 -21.62 -67.20 1.61
N VAL A 697 -21.92 -65.96 1.27
CA VAL A 697 -22.21 -64.89 2.23
C VAL A 697 -23.66 -65.05 2.73
N ASN A 698 -23.85 -64.98 4.05
CA ASN A 698 -25.14 -65.12 4.73
C ASN A 698 -25.73 -63.77 5.14
N THR A 699 -24.90 -62.87 5.67
CA THR A 699 -25.25 -61.50 6.03
C THR A 699 -24.11 -60.56 5.63
N PRO A 700 -24.36 -59.29 5.24
CA PRO A 700 -25.66 -58.72 4.86
C PRO A 700 -26.32 -59.51 3.72
N ALA A 701 -27.67 -59.53 3.69
CA ALA A 701 -28.42 -60.25 2.67
C ALA A 701 -28.20 -59.65 1.27
N ASN A 702 -28.46 -60.45 0.23
CA ASN A 702 -28.30 -60.04 -1.16
C ASN A 702 -29.44 -59.11 -1.59
N ASP A 703 -29.35 -57.84 -1.19
CA ASP A 703 -30.33 -56.80 -1.53
C ASP A 703 -29.85 -55.92 -2.69
N GLU A 704 -30.77 -55.12 -3.24
CA GLU A 704 -30.46 -54.18 -4.33
C GLU A 704 -29.38 -53.18 -3.90
N GLY A 705 -28.31 -53.06 -4.70
CA GLY A 705 -27.17 -52.18 -4.41
C GLY A 705 -26.06 -52.79 -3.55
N ILE A 706 -26.20 -54.03 -3.04
CA ILE A 706 -25.14 -54.72 -2.30
C ILE A 706 -24.24 -55.53 -3.26
N SER A 707 -22.92 -55.50 -3.04
CA SER A 707 -21.96 -56.38 -3.74
C SER A 707 -20.90 -56.94 -2.80
N TYR A 708 -20.22 -58.02 -3.20
CA TYR A 708 -19.24 -58.73 -2.39
C TYR A 708 -17.92 -58.92 -3.16
N THR A 709 -16.80 -58.82 -2.45
CA THR A 709 -15.45 -59.01 -3.01
C THR A 709 -14.74 -60.13 -2.24
N LEU A 710 -14.21 -61.13 -2.93
CA LEU A 710 -13.39 -62.22 -2.35
C LEU A 710 -11.92 -62.07 -2.78
N ARG A 711 -10.98 -62.22 -1.85
CA ARG A 711 -9.54 -62.28 -2.15
C ARG A 711 -8.88 -63.45 -1.42
N GLY A 712 -8.00 -64.18 -2.10
CA GLY A 712 -7.13 -65.19 -1.48
C GLY A 712 -5.89 -64.53 -0.87
N THR A 713 -5.46 -64.97 0.30
CA THR A 713 -4.38 -64.33 1.07
C THR A 713 -3.12 -65.18 1.21
N ASN A 714 -3.17 -66.51 1.01
CA ASN A 714 -1.99 -67.37 1.08
C ASN A 714 -2.12 -68.70 0.29
N PRO A 715 -1.81 -68.74 -1.02
CA PRO A 715 -1.17 -67.67 -1.81
C PRO A 715 -2.12 -66.51 -2.15
N ILE A 716 -1.56 -65.31 -2.35
CA ILE A 716 -2.33 -64.14 -2.79
C ILE A 716 -2.90 -64.40 -4.20
N THR A 717 -4.20 -64.19 -4.37
CA THR A 717 -4.91 -64.28 -5.67
C THR A 717 -5.56 -62.95 -6.03
N ALA A 718 -5.88 -62.76 -7.33
CA ALA A 718 -6.71 -61.64 -7.77
C ALA A 718 -8.09 -61.64 -7.09
N ALA A 719 -8.64 -60.45 -6.87
CA ALA A 719 -9.95 -60.28 -6.26
C ALA A 719 -11.09 -60.69 -7.22
N ILE A 720 -12.14 -61.30 -6.68
CA ILE A 720 -13.34 -61.72 -7.42
C ILE A 720 -14.53 -60.92 -6.88
N ASN A 721 -15.19 -60.15 -7.75
CA ASN A 721 -16.38 -59.36 -7.40
C ASN A 721 -17.64 -60.03 -7.92
N ASN A 722 -18.70 -60.10 -7.10
CA ASN A 722 -20.04 -60.46 -7.58
C ASN A 722 -21.15 -59.90 -6.67
N THR A 723 -22.38 -59.92 -7.16
CA THR A 723 -23.59 -59.47 -6.41
C THR A 723 -24.40 -60.62 -5.82
N THR A 724 -24.07 -61.87 -6.16
CA THR A 724 -24.81 -63.06 -5.69
C THR A 724 -24.36 -63.54 -4.31
N GLY A 725 -23.17 -63.13 -3.86
CA GLY A 725 -22.57 -63.56 -2.59
C GLY A 725 -22.12 -65.03 -2.60
N ILE A 726 -22.05 -65.68 -3.75
CA ILE A 726 -21.64 -67.08 -3.89
C ILE A 726 -20.34 -67.16 -4.70
N PHE A 727 -19.28 -67.67 -4.09
CA PHE A 727 -17.97 -67.89 -4.72
C PHE A 727 -17.67 -69.39 -4.76
N SER A 728 -17.71 -70.00 -5.94
CA SER A 728 -17.44 -71.43 -6.16
C SER A 728 -16.08 -71.67 -6.83
N GLY A 729 -15.59 -72.90 -6.81
CA GLY A 729 -14.35 -73.27 -7.49
C GLY A 729 -13.08 -72.88 -6.73
N LEU A 730 -13.17 -72.65 -5.42
CA LEU A 730 -12.07 -72.18 -4.59
C LEU A 730 -11.12 -73.33 -4.22
N VAL A 731 -9.82 -73.13 -4.40
CA VAL A 731 -8.79 -74.12 -4.02
C VAL A 731 -8.46 -74.01 -2.53
N SER A 732 -7.67 -74.94 -1.98
CA SER A 732 -7.23 -74.80 -0.59
C SER A 732 -6.37 -73.54 -0.43
N ASN A 733 -6.88 -72.60 0.34
CA ASN A 733 -6.31 -71.28 0.58
C ASN A 733 -7.09 -70.63 1.75
N ASN A 734 -6.53 -69.56 2.29
CA ASN A 734 -7.22 -68.62 3.14
C ASN A 734 -7.81 -67.51 2.27
N TYR A 735 -9.07 -67.17 2.53
CA TYR A 735 -9.82 -66.15 1.80
C TYR A 735 -10.40 -65.11 2.75
N GLU A 736 -10.63 -63.92 2.23
CA GLU A 736 -11.34 -62.86 2.94
C GLU A 736 -12.44 -62.30 2.04
N VAL A 737 -13.59 -61.97 2.63
CA VAL A 737 -14.73 -61.35 1.94
C VAL A 737 -15.00 -59.96 2.52
N THR A 738 -15.32 -58.99 1.66
CA THR A 738 -15.89 -57.70 2.04
C THR A 738 -17.26 -57.50 1.39
N THR A 739 -18.08 -56.63 1.97
CA THR A 739 -19.38 -56.21 1.44
C THR A 739 -19.37 -54.72 1.12
N THR A 740 -19.94 -54.33 -0.01
CA THR A 740 -20.13 -52.93 -0.41
C THR A 740 -21.62 -52.60 -0.36
N SER A 741 -22.00 -51.48 0.28
CA SER A 741 -23.40 -51.02 0.38
C SER A 741 -23.89 -50.32 -0.89
N ALA A 742 -25.19 -50.03 -0.95
CA ALA A 742 -25.80 -49.26 -2.05
C ALA A 742 -25.24 -47.83 -2.17
N GLU A 743 -24.84 -47.24 -1.05
CA GLU A 743 -24.17 -45.94 -0.97
C GLU A 743 -22.65 -46.04 -1.22
N GLY A 744 -22.14 -47.24 -1.53
CA GLY A 744 -20.74 -47.49 -1.87
C GLY A 744 -19.80 -47.75 -0.68
N CYS A 745 -20.31 -47.87 0.55
CA CYS A 745 -19.47 -48.10 1.73
C CYS A 745 -19.02 -49.56 1.82
N ILE A 746 -17.71 -49.79 2.00
CA ILE A 746 -17.13 -51.15 2.09
C ILE A 746 -16.94 -51.53 3.56
N SER A 747 -17.36 -52.74 3.94
CA SER A 747 -17.18 -53.30 5.28
C SER A 747 -15.72 -53.74 5.51
N PRO A 748 -15.29 -53.86 6.78
CA PRO A 748 -14.05 -54.59 7.09
C PRO A 748 -14.13 -56.02 6.55
N ALA A 749 -12.96 -56.55 6.15
CA ALA A 749 -12.86 -57.92 5.67
C ALA A 749 -13.24 -58.92 6.77
N THR A 750 -13.80 -60.06 6.37
CA THR A 750 -13.99 -61.19 7.27
C THR A 750 -12.67 -61.63 7.90
N ALA A 751 -12.72 -62.25 9.07
CA ALA A 751 -11.61 -63.08 9.51
C ALA A 751 -11.28 -64.13 8.43
N SER A 752 -10.01 -64.49 8.31
CA SER A 752 -9.51 -65.45 7.32
C SER A 752 -10.37 -66.72 7.25
N ILE A 753 -11.05 -66.92 6.13
CA ILE A 753 -11.92 -68.05 5.81
C ILE A 753 -11.06 -69.16 5.19
N ALA A 754 -10.94 -70.30 5.86
CA ALA A 754 -10.16 -71.42 5.35
C ALA A 754 -10.98 -72.31 4.41
N ILE A 755 -10.51 -72.48 3.18
CA ILE A 755 -10.83 -73.64 2.35
C ILE A 755 -9.75 -74.69 2.64
N ASN A 756 -10.16 -75.77 3.28
CA ASN A 756 -9.28 -76.84 3.73
C ASN A 756 -8.81 -77.68 2.53
N ALA A 757 -7.71 -78.41 2.74
CA ALA A 757 -7.30 -79.44 1.81
C ALA A 757 -8.35 -80.56 1.74
N VAL A 758 -8.41 -81.25 0.60
CA VAL A 758 -9.32 -82.38 0.40
C VAL A 758 -8.92 -83.53 1.32
N VAL A 759 -9.82 -83.95 2.20
CA VAL A 759 -9.60 -85.07 3.11
C VAL A 759 -9.38 -86.36 2.30
N GLY A 760 -8.27 -87.05 2.54
CA GLY A 760 -7.88 -88.27 1.81
C GLY A 760 -6.98 -88.05 0.59
N ALA A 761 -6.71 -86.80 0.21
CA ALA A 761 -5.71 -86.42 -0.79
C ALA A 761 -4.42 -85.87 -0.10
N PRO A 762 -3.30 -85.72 -0.83
CA PRO A 762 -2.14 -84.98 -0.32
C PRO A 762 -2.51 -83.56 0.11
N ARG A 763 -1.82 -82.97 1.09
CA ARG A 763 -1.98 -81.56 1.44
C ARG A 763 -1.06 -80.71 0.57
N THR A 764 -1.62 -79.85 -0.27
CA THR A 764 -0.86 -78.95 -1.14
C THR A 764 -0.72 -77.57 -0.53
N THR A 765 0.39 -76.90 -0.85
CA THR A 765 0.59 -75.47 -0.60
C THR A 765 0.87 -74.81 -1.94
N GLY A 766 0.05 -73.83 -2.28
CA GLY A 766 0.21 -73.04 -3.50
C GLY A 766 1.37 -72.06 -3.39
N VAL A 767 1.69 -71.39 -4.49
CA VAL A 767 2.75 -70.37 -4.53
C VAL A 767 2.26 -69.12 -5.26
N SER A 768 2.70 -67.96 -4.79
CA SER A 768 2.52 -66.67 -5.44
C SER A 768 3.90 -66.07 -5.69
N ILE A 769 4.20 -65.72 -6.94
CA ILE A 769 5.49 -65.15 -7.36
C ILE A 769 5.26 -63.93 -8.24
N CYS A 770 6.28 -63.08 -8.39
CA CYS A 770 6.26 -62.01 -9.37
C CYS A 770 6.74 -62.49 -10.74
N GLN A 771 6.34 -61.78 -11.80
CA GLN A 771 6.85 -62.04 -13.15
C GLN A 771 8.37 -62.16 -13.19
N GLY A 772 8.87 -63.23 -13.80
CA GLY A 772 10.30 -63.53 -13.93
C GLY A 772 10.94 -64.20 -12.71
N GLU A 773 10.22 -64.40 -11.62
CA GLU A 773 10.72 -65.14 -10.45
C GLU A 773 10.46 -66.65 -10.59
N THR A 774 11.03 -67.43 -9.67
CA THR A 774 10.86 -68.89 -9.60
C THR A 774 9.98 -69.28 -8.42
N GLY A 775 9.01 -70.18 -8.64
CA GLY A 775 8.12 -70.69 -7.61
C GLY A 775 8.09 -72.22 -7.58
N VAL A 776 7.74 -72.79 -6.43
CA VAL A 776 7.62 -74.24 -6.23
C VAL A 776 6.31 -74.53 -5.50
N LEU A 777 5.45 -75.35 -6.09
CA LEU A 777 4.32 -75.96 -5.39
C LEU A 777 4.84 -77.06 -4.49
N THR A 778 4.28 -77.18 -3.29
CA THR A 778 4.64 -78.28 -2.38
C THR A 778 3.41 -79.11 -2.05
N ALA A 779 3.62 -80.40 -1.87
CA ALA A 779 2.62 -81.32 -1.40
C ALA A 779 3.23 -82.22 -0.32
N THR A 780 2.59 -82.25 0.84
CA THR A 780 2.94 -83.13 1.96
C THR A 780 1.90 -84.22 2.05
N SER A 781 2.32 -85.48 1.97
CA SER A 781 1.42 -86.63 1.93
C SER A 781 1.08 -87.16 3.33
N THR A 782 -0.13 -87.71 3.47
CA THR A 782 -0.44 -88.85 4.35
C THR A 782 -0.64 -90.12 3.51
N CYS A 783 0.11 -90.30 2.41
CA CYS A 783 -0.02 -91.43 1.47
C CYS A 783 0.46 -92.74 2.15
N SER A 784 -0.27 -93.23 3.14
CA SER A 784 0.00 -94.48 3.83
C SER A 784 -0.58 -95.64 3.01
N SER A 785 0.25 -96.63 2.71
CA SER A 785 -0.19 -97.85 2.05
C SER A 785 -0.80 -98.82 3.07
N SER A 786 -1.94 -99.41 2.76
CA SER A 786 -2.23 -100.77 3.21
C SER A 786 -1.46 -101.73 2.28
N GLY A 787 -0.19 -102.04 2.58
CA GLY A 787 0.54 -103.09 1.85
C GLY A 787 2.04 -102.95 1.61
N GLY A 788 2.73 -101.87 2.02
CA GLY A 788 4.20 -101.81 2.00
C GLY A 788 4.88 -101.25 0.75
N THR A 789 4.13 -100.74 -0.25
CA THR A 789 4.66 -99.92 -1.35
C THR A 789 4.30 -98.45 -1.12
N VAL A 790 5.29 -97.55 -1.05
CA VAL A 790 5.06 -96.11 -0.83
C VAL A 790 4.38 -95.52 -2.06
N ASN A 791 3.19 -94.93 -1.91
CA ASN A 791 2.54 -94.20 -2.99
C ASN A 791 3.21 -92.83 -3.15
N GLU A 792 3.70 -92.52 -4.35
CA GLU A 792 4.30 -91.24 -4.68
C GLU A 792 3.23 -90.19 -5.00
N ILE A 793 3.54 -88.90 -4.77
CA ILE A 793 2.63 -87.79 -5.12
C ILE A 793 2.73 -87.51 -6.62
N GLN A 794 1.61 -87.59 -7.32
CA GLN A 794 1.48 -87.29 -8.74
C GLN A 794 0.73 -85.98 -8.97
N TRP A 795 1.21 -85.18 -9.91
CA TRP A 795 0.64 -83.88 -10.29
C TRP A 795 -0.08 -83.95 -11.64
N TYR A 796 -1.18 -83.21 -11.75
CA TYR A 796 -2.08 -83.18 -12.91
C TYR A 796 -2.55 -81.75 -13.23
N THR A 797 -3.01 -81.51 -14.46
CA THR A 797 -3.54 -80.21 -14.91
C THR A 797 -5.05 -80.05 -14.73
N SER A 798 -5.79 -81.13 -14.47
CA SER A 798 -7.23 -81.08 -14.19
C SER A 798 -7.65 -82.13 -13.17
N SER A 799 -8.86 -81.99 -12.63
CA SER A 799 -9.46 -82.97 -11.70
C SER A 799 -9.71 -84.33 -12.35
N THR A 800 -9.85 -84.40 -13.68
CA THR A 800 -10.23 -85.60 -14.43
C THR A 800 -9.12 -86.16 -15.33
N ALA A 801 -7.96 -85.50 -15.42
CA ALA A 801 -6.87 -85.91 -16.29
C ALA A 801 -6.38 -87.34 -15.99
N THR A 802 -6.29 -88.20 -17.00
CA THR A 802 -5.94 -89.63 -16.81
C THR A 802 -4.44 -89.89 -16.69
N LYS A 803 -3.58 -88.90 -16.97
CA LYS A 803 -2.11 -89.01 -16.92
C LYS A 803 -1.48 -87.89 -16.09
N SER A 804 -0.52 -88.24 -15.24
CA SER A 804 0.26 -87.28 -14.45
C SER A 804 1.34 -86.60 -15.29
N ILE A 805 1.64 -85.34 -14.97
CA ILE A 805 2.67 -84.52 -15.63
C ILE A 805 3.98 -84.49 -14.85
N TYR A 806 3.96 -84.85 -13.56
CA TYR A 806 5.14 -84.88 -12.69
C TYR A 806 4.91 -85.78 -11.48
N THR A 807 5.99 -86.25 -10.83
CA THR A 807 5.94 -87.06 -9.62
C THR A 807 6.98 -86.55 -8.61
N GLY A 808 6.54 -86.26 -7.38
CA GLY A 808 7.36 -85.70 -6.32
C GLY A 808 6.60 -84.76 -5.36
N SER A 809 7.16 -84.54 -4.17
CA SER A 809 6.59 -83.66 -3.13
C SER A 809 6.78 -82.16 -3.41
N SER A 810 7.68 -81.80 -4.33
CA SER A 810 7.95 -80.42 -4.73
C SER A 810 7.88 -80.34 -6.25
N PHE A 811 7.05 -79.44 -6.77
CA PHE A 811 6.76 -79.35 -8.20
C PHE A 811 6.86 -77.90 -8.67
N ASN A 812 7.85 -77.63 -9.51
CA ASN A 812 7.89 -76.41 -10.32
C ASN A 812 7.30 -76.73 -11.70
N PRO A 813 6.11 -76.20 -12.06
CA PRO A 813 5.48 -76.49 -13.34
C PRO A 813 6.19 -75.85 -14.55
N VAL A 814 7.09 -74.89 -14.33
CA VAL A 814 7.73 -74.11 -15.39
C VAL A 814 8.65 -74.99 -16.23
N GLY A 815 8.37 -75.07 -17.54
CA GLY A 815 9.16 -75.84 -18.51
C GLY A 815 8.89 -77.35 -18.50
N VAL A 816 7.98 -77.84 -17.65
CA VAL A 816 7.58 -79.26 -17.61
C VAL A 816 6.63 -79.57 -18.77
N ALA A 817 6.94 -80.59 -19.57
CA ALA A 817 6.13 -80.96 -20.73
C ALA A 817 4.68 -81.28 -20.32
N GLY A 818 3.71 -80.61 -20.95
CA GLY A 818 2.28 -80.78 -20.68
C GLY A 818 1.75 -80.04 -19.44
N SER A 819 2.58 -79.27 -18.71
CA SER A 819 2.11 -78.43 -17.59
C SER A 819 1.30 -77.21 -18.05
N GLY A 820 1.49 -76.79 -19.31
CA GLY A 820 0.91 -75.58 -19.86
C GLY A 820 1.59 -74.29 -19.40
N LEU A 821 2.71 -74.35 -18.68
CA LEU A 821 3.49 -73.20 -18.20
C LEU A 821 4.95 -73.30 -18.70
N THR A 822 5.33 -72.47 -19.67
CA THR A 822 6.68 -72.51 -20.29
C THR A 822 7.69 -71.56 -19.64
N ASN A 823 7.24 -70.42 -19.10
CA ASN A 823 8.03 -69.43 -18.37
C ASN A 823 7.14 -68.67 -17.38
N THR A 824 7.71 -67.73 -16.61
CA THR A 824 6.99 -66.89 -15.64
C THR A 824 6.88 -65.42 -16.09
N ASN A 825 6.99 -65.14 -17.39
CA ASN A 825 7.00 -63.77 -17.91
C ASN A 825 5.58 -63.19 -18.07
N THR A 826 4.56 -64.04 -18.19
CA THR A 826 3.17 -63.62 -18.31
C THR A 826 2.44 -63.82 -16.99
N ALA A 827 1.74 -62.80 -16.50
CA ALA A 827 0.92 -62.91 -15.31
C ALA A 827 -0.31 -63.80 -15.59
N GLU A 828 -0.48 -64.85 -14.82
CA GLU A 828 -1.60 -65.79 -14.91
C GLU A 828 -1.73 -66.59 -13.62
N THR A 829 -2.90 -67.20 -13.40
CA THR A 829 -3.11 -68.21 -12.35
C THR A 829 -3.42 -69.54 -13.00
N LYS A 830 -2.64 -70.58 -12.67
CA LYS A 830 -2.94 -71.96 -13.07
C LYS A 830 -3.24 -72.83 -11.87
N THR A 831 -4.30 -73.61 -11.98
CA THR A 831 -4.67 -74.61 -10.98
C THR A 831 -4.09 -75.96 -11.36
N TYR A 832 -3.37 -76.58 -10.43
CA TYR A 832 -2.83 -77.92 -10.54
C TYR A 832 -3.45 -78.83 -9.48
N TYR A 833 -3.42 -80.14 -9.74
CA TYR A 833 -4.04 -81.13 -8.88
C TYR A 833 -3.01 -82.17 -8.44
N ALA A 834 -3.01 -82.54 -7.15
CA ALA A 834 -2.13 -83.57 -6.60
C ALA A 834 -2.92 -84.77 -6.07
N ALA A 835 -2.42 -85.99 -6.31
CA ALA A 835 -2.99 -87.26 -5.81
C ALA A 835 -1.89 -88.27 -5.46
N CYS A 836 -2.21 -89.31 -4.68
CA CYS A 836 -1.30 -90.44 -4.44
C CYS A 836 -1.35 -91.43 -5.62
N SER A 837 -0.22 -92.04 -6.01
CA SER A 837 -0.03 -92.90 -7.20
C SER A 837 -0.89 -94.20 -7.29
N GLY A 838 -1.84 -94.41 -6.38
CA GLY A 838 -2.80 -95.52 -6.38
C GLY A 838 -4.25 -95.11 -6.06
N ALA A 839 -4.53 -93.81 -5.88
CA ALA A 839 -5.84 -93.25 -5.54
C ALA A 839 -6.19 -92.10 -6.50
N SER A 840 -6.22 -92.39 -7.80
CA SER A 840 -6.29 -91.39 -8.88
C SER A 840 -7.60 -90.57 -8.94
N THR A 841 -8.63 -91.01 -8.22
CA THR A 841 -9.96 -90.39 -8.15
C THR A 841 -10.12 -89.37 -7.02
N CYS A 842 -9.18 -89.29 -6.07
CA CYS A 842 -9.20 -88.27 -5.01
C CYS A 842 -8.00 -87.31 -5.15
N ARG A 843 -8.28 -86.08 -5.60
CA ARG A 843 -7.26 -85.05 -5.84
C ARG A 843 -7.49 -83.83 -4.98
N THR A 844 -6.43 -83.12 -4.64
CA THR A 844 -6.52 -81.75 -4.11
C THR A 844 -6.08 -80.75 -5.16
N ALA A 845 -6.73 -79.60 -5.24
CA ALA A 845 -6.36 -78.50 -6.13
C ALA A 845 -5.45 -77.49 -5.41
N THR A 846 -4.52 -76.87 -6.13
CA THR A 846 -3.69 -75.77 -5.65
C THR A 846 -3.35 -74.81 -6.79
N ASN A 847 -3.06 -73.55 -6.45
CA ASN A 847 -2.76 -72.52 -7.44
C ASN A 847 -1.27 -72.20 -7.51
N PHE A 848 -0.78 -72.06 -8.74
CA PHE A 848 0.46 -71.38 -9.09
C PHE A 848 0.10 -70.01 -9.64
N VAL A 849 0.42 -68.95 -8.91
CA VAL A 849 0.04 -67.57 -9.25
C VAL A 849 1.28 -66.79 -9.67
N ILE A 850 1.25 -66.20 -10.87
CA ILE A 850 2.24 -65.24 -11.36
C ILE A 850 1.59 -63.86 -11.36
N ASN A 851 2.01 -63.00 -10.44
CA ASN A 851 1.54 -61.62 -10.36
C ASN A 851 2.34 -60.73 -11.33
N ALA A 852 1.64 -59.81 -11.98
CA ALA A 852 2.29 -58.80 -12.82
C ALA A 852 3.17 -57.89 -11.96
N LYS A 853 4.37 -57.53 -12.46
CA LYS A 853 5.12 -56.42 -11.85
C LYS A 853 4.46 -55.11 -12.28
N PRO A 854 4.08 -54.25 -11.33
CA PRO A 854 3.48 -52.97 -11.69
C PRO A 854 4.51 -52.06 -12.34
N THR A 855 4.07 -51.23 -13.29
CA THR A 855 4.90 -50.21 -13.95
C THR A 855 4.31 -48.83 -13.71
N ILE A 856 5.16 -47.82 -13.55
CA ILE A 856 4.72 -46.42 -13.61
C ILE A 856 4.41 -46.08 -15.06
N THR A 857 3.14 -45.83 -15.34
CA THR A 857 2.63 -45.60 -16.69
C THR A 857 2.75 -44.14 -17.11
N THR A 858 2.53 -43.21 -16.19
CA THR A 858 2.74 -41.78 -16.43
C THR A 858 3.28 -41.10 -15.18
N THR A 859 3.99 -39.99 -15.38
CA THR A 859 4.35 -39.04 -14.32
C THR A 859 3.98 -37.63 -14.77
N VAL A 860 3.59 -36.80 -13.83
CA VAL A 860 3.29 -35.39 -14.06
C VAL A 860 4.27 -34.59 -13.21
N SER A 861 5.22 -33.94 -13.88
CA SER A 861 6.10 -32.95 -13.26
C SER A 861 5.34 -31.65 -13.03
N ALA A 862 5.73 -30.90 -12.01
CA ALA A 862 5.08 -29.64 -11.68
C ALA A 862 6.12 -28.52 -11.54
N ALA A 863 5.70 -27.31 -11.89
CA ALA A 863 6.51 -26.11 -11.81
C ALA A 863 5.77 -25.05 -11.00
N ARG A 864 6.53 -24.17 -10.35
CA ARG A 864 6.01 -22.98 -9.68
C ARG A 864 6.95 -21.80 -9.86
N CYS A 865 6.41 -20.63 -9.60
CA CYS A 865 7.19 -19.43 -9.39
C CYS A 865 7.54 -19.30 -7.90
N ASP A 866 8.79 -18.90 -7.65
CA ASP A 866 9.43 -18.66 -6.37
C ASP A 866 9.35 -19.84 -5.39
N THR A 867 9.85 -19.62 -4.18
CA THR A 867 10.00 -20.67 -3.18
C THR A 867 8.65 -21.28 -2.77
N GLY A 868 8.59 -22.60 -2.69
CA GLY A 868 7.51 -23.33 -2.04
C GLY A 868 7.33 -24.75 -2.56
N THR A 869 6.15 -25.33 -2.32
CA THR A 869 5.84 -26.72 -2.65
C THR A 869 5.20 -26.85 -4.03
N VAL A 870 5.35 -28.02 -4.66
CA VAL A 870 4.57 -28.45 -5.83
C VAL A 870 4.03 -29.87 -5.59
N THR A 871 2.91 -30.21 -6.21
CA THR A 871 2.35 -31.57 -6.19
C THR A 871 2.76 -32.28 -7.45
N LEU A 872 3.52 -33.35 -7.29
CA LEU A 872 3.90 -34.27 -8.34
C LEU A 872 2.87 -35.40 -8.39
N GLU A 873 2.60 -35.94 -9.58
CA GLU A 873 1.67 -37.07 -9.73
C GLU A 873 2.31 -38.22 -10.50
N ALA A 874 1.83 -39.42 -10.23
CA ALA A 874 2.18 -40.62 -10.98
C ALA A 874 0.99 -41.55 -11.08
N THR A 875 0.89 -42.28 -12.19
CA THR A 875 -0.03 -43.41 -12.32
C THR A 875 0.76 -44.70 -12.49
N ALA A 876 0.22 -45.78 -11.94
CA ALA A 876 0.78 -47.12 -12.05
C ALA A 876 -0.23 -48.05 -12.72
N SER A 877 0.27 -49.10 -13.36
CA SER A 877 -0.57 -50.14 -13.95
C SER A 877 -1.39 -50.92 -12.91
N ALA A 878 -0.92 -51.01 -11.67
CA ALA A 878 -1.59 -51.59 -10.50
C ALA A 878 -0.83 -51.24 -9.21
N GLY A 879 -1.46 -51.43 -8.05
CA GLY A 879 -0.81 -51.36 -6.73
C GLY A 879 -0.62 -49.97 -6.13
N THR A 880 0.19 -49.92 -5.06
CA THR A 880 0.51 -48.71 -4.28
C THR A 880 1.76 -48.03 -4.83
N ILE A 881 1.70 -46.73 -5.10
CA ILE A 881 2.85 -45.92 -5.52
C ILE A 881 3.65 -45.45 -4.29
N ASN A 882 4.98 -45.52 -4.34
CA ASN A 882 5.90 -45.05 -3.28
C ASN A 882 6.85 -43.98 -3.83
N TRP A 883 7.13 -42.94 -3.03
CA TRP A 883 7.92 -41.76 -3.41
C TRP A 883 9.27 -41.70 -2.71
N TYR A 884 10.31 -41.18 -3.38
CA TYR A 884 11.69 -41.18 -2.89
C TYR A 884 12.48 -39.93 -3.32
N ALA A 885 13.48 -39.57 -2.50
CA ALA A 885 14.42 -38.48 -2.81
C ALA A 885 15.55 -38.90 -3.76
N VAL A 886 15.78 -40.20 -3.91
CA VAL A 886 16.93 -40.77 -4.63
C VAL A 886 16.52 -41.88 -5.58
N ALA A 887 17.28 -42.06 -6.67
CA ALA A 887 16.99 -43.03 -7.72
C ALA A 887 17.09 -44.50 -7.26
N THR A 888 17.93 -44.79 -6.27
CA THR A 888 18.10 -46.13 -5.67
C THR A 888 18.32 -46.02 -4.16
N GLY A 889 17.90 -47.03 -3.39
CA GLY A 889 17.99 -47.03 -1.92
C GLY A 889 17.11 -45.97 -1.24
N GLY A 890 17.44 -45.57 -0.01
CA GLY A 890 16.69 -44.56 0.76
C GLY A 890 15.33 -45.05 1.29
N SER A 891 14.81 -44.35 2.31
CA SER A 891 13.47 -44.58 2.83
C SER A 891 12.41 -43.93 1.94
N SER A 892 11.21 -44.52 1.90
CA SER A 892 10.05 -43.89 1.26
C SER A 892 9.71 -42.57 1.95
N LEU A 893 9.48 -41.52 1.16
CA LEU A 893 9.01 -40.20 1.59
C LEU A 893 7.48 -40.17 1.77
N GLY A 894 6.76 -41.11 1.15
CA GLY A 894 5.31 -41.18 1.18
C GLY A 894 4.76 -42.17 0.16
N THR A 895 3.46 -42.47 0.27
CA THR A 895 2.74 -43.38 -0.64
C THR A 895 1.49 -42.71 -1.21
N GLY A 896 1.10 -43.07 -2.43
CA GLY A 896 -0.10 -42.57 -3.09
C GLY A 896 0.16 -42.03 -4.50
N VAL A 897 -0.91 -41.75 -5.24
CA VAL A 897 -0.87 -41.26 -6.64
C VAL A 897 -0.30 -39.86 -6.79
N SER A 898 -0.14 -39.12 -5.70
CA SER A 898 0.44 -37.79 -5.68
C SER A 898 1.38 -37.60 -4.48
N PHE A 899 2.32 -36.67 -4.62
CA PHE A 899 3.27 -36.29 -3.58
C PHE A 899 3.53 -34.79 -3.64
N THR A 900 3.25 -34.12 -2.52
CA THR A 900 3.59 -32.72 -2.34
C THR A 900 4.99 -32.61 -1.78
N THR A 901 5.88 -31.92 -2.49
CA THR A 901 7.27 -31.73 -2.05
C THR A 901 7.33 -30.88 -0.78
N PRO A 902 8.42 -30.94 0.01
CA PRO A 902 8.81 -29.86 0.92
C PRO A 902 8.94 -28.52 0.19
N SER A 903 9.04 -27.42 0.93
CA SER A 903 9.27 -26.10 0.34
C SER A 903 10.63 -26.07 -0.36
N LEU A 904 10.64 -25.82 -1.67
CA LEU A 904 11.84 -25.81 -2.50
C LEU A 904 12.16 -24.37 -2.90
N SER A 905 13.44 -23.99 -2.78
CA SER A 905 13.99 -22.74 -3.34
C SER A 905 14.75 -22.97 -4.65
N THR A 906 14.97 -24.23 -5.03
CA THR A 906 15.68 -24.64 -6.25
C THR A 906 15.01 -25.86 -6.89
N THR A 907 15.08 -25.98 -8.22
CA THR A 907 14.59 -27.14 -8.96
C THR A 907 15.20 -28.44 -8.42
N THR A 908 14.35 -29.42 -8.11
CA THR A 908 14.73 -30.67 -7.43
C THR A 908 14.07 -31.87 -8.13
N THR A 909 14.76 -33.00 -8.19
CA THR A 909 14.26 -34.24 -8.80
C THR A 909 13.86 -35.26 -7.73
N TYR A 910 12.68 -35.85 -7.87
CA TYR A 910 12.15 -36.94 -7.05
C TYR A 910 11.96 -38.22 -7.87
N TYR A 911 11.69 -39.34 -7.21
CA TYR A 911 11.60 -40.67 -7.84
C TYR A 911 10.41 -41.48 -7.31
N VAL A 912 9.80 -42.31 -8.17
CA VAL A 912 8.63 -43.14 -7.82
C VAL A 912 8.73 -44.59 -8.28
N ASP A 913 8.22 -45.54 -7.49
CA ASP A 913 7.92 -46.93 -7.89
C ASP A 913 6.48 -47.32 -7.51
N ALA A 914 6.02 -48.48 -7.96
CA ALA A 914 4.74 -49.05 -7.55
C ALA A 914 4.92 -50.48 -7.01
N THR A 915 4.08 -50.89 -6.06
CA THR A 915 4.07 -52.24 -5.47
C THR A 915 2.65 -52.81 -5.45
N ASP A 916 2.43 -53.94 -6.11
CA ASP A 916 1.14 -54.65 -6.18
C ASP A 916 1.31 -56.13 -5.85
N ASN A 917 0.45 -56.69 -4.99
CA ASN A 917 0.47 -58.12 -4.61
C ASN A 917 1.87 -58.65 -4.21
N GLY A 918 2.70 -57.82 -3.58
CA GLY A 918 4.08 -58.15 -3.18
C GLY A 918 5.14 -57.93 -4.26
N CYS A 919 4.75 -57.50 -5.46
CA CYS A 919 5.63 -57.22 -6.60
C CYS A 919 5.88 -55.74 -6.78
N THR A 920 7.15 -55.31 -6.77
CA THR A 920 7.56 -53.92 -7.01
C THR A 920 8.03 -53.70 -8.44
N SER A 921 7.86 -52.49 -8.96
CA SER A 921 8.41 -52.04 -10.24
C SER A 921 9.91 -52.32 -10.36
N LEU A 922 10.37 -52.59 -11.59
CA LEU A 922 11.77 -52.92 -11.87
C LEU A 922 12.75 -51.75 -11.58
N SER A 923 12.32 -50.51 -11.77
CA SER A 923 13.11 -49.30 -11.54
C SER A 923 12.22 -48.14 -11.11
N ARG A 924 12.80 -47.17 -10.40
CA ARG A 924 12.11 -45.91 -10.10
C ARG A 924 12.12 -44.96 -11.29
N THR A 925 11.03 -44.24 -11.49
CA THR A 925 10.88 -43.20 -12.54
C THR A 925 11.10 -41.82 -11.93
N ALA A 926 11.87 -40.95 -12.59
CA ALA A 926 12.13 -39.59 -12.13
C ALA A 926 10.95 -38.64 -12.39
N VAL A 927 10.71 -37.71 -11.47
CA VAL A 927 9.68 -36.66 -11.57
C VAL A 927 10.29 -35.34 -11.09
N ILE A 928 10.18 -34.27 -11.89
CA ILE A 928 10.89 -33.00 -11.64
C ILE A 928 9.95 -31.97 -11.00
N ALA A 929 10.44 -31.31 -9.96
CA ALA A 929 9.82 -30.15 -9.33
C ALA A 929 10.62 -28.89 -9.68
N THR A 930 10.08 -28.05 -10.56
CA THR A 930 10.78 -26.85 -11.09
C THR A 930 10.44 -25.58 -10.31
N VAL A 931 11.46 -24.81 -9.91
CA VAL A 931 11.31 -23.49 -9.27
C VAL A 931 11.82 -22.40 -10.21
N ASN A 932 10.91 -21.58 -10.73
CA ASN A 932 11.17 -20.42 -11.58
C ASN A 932 11.14 -19.13 -10.74
N THR A 933 11.74 -18.03 -11.19
CA THR A 933 11.74 -16.75 -10.44
C THR A 933 10.77 -15.74 -11.04
N THR A 934 9.99 -15.05 -10.21
CA THR A 934 9.10 -13.97 -10.66
C THR A 934 9.91 -12.76 -11.19
N PRO A 935 9.54 -12.18 -12.34
CA PRO A 935 10.21 -11.00 -12.88
C PRO A 935 9.71 -9.73 -12.18
N THR A 936 10.49 -8.65 -12.25
CA THR A 936 10.17 -7.32 -11.75
C THR A 936 10.10 -6.31 -12.89
N ILE A 937 9.24 -5.29 -12.77
CA ILE A 937 9.34 -4.06 -13.56
C ILE A 937 10.30 -3.13 -12.82
N ASN A 938 11.36 -2.68 -13.50
CA ASN A 938 12.42 -1.88 -12.90
C ASN A 938 12.12 -0.37 -13.01
N SER A 939 11.46 0.05 -14.08
CA SER A 939 11.03 1.44 -14.27
C SER A 939 9.87 1.54 -15.25
N THR A 940 9.11 2.64 -15.16
CA THR A 940 8.12 3.07 -16.14
C THR A 940 8.35 4.54 -16.48
N THR A 941 7.88 4.98 -17.64
CA THR A 941 7.95 6.37 -18.07
C THR A 941 6.61 6.80 -18.63
N GLU A 942 5.96 7.68 -17.90
CA GLU A 942 4.73 8.36 -18.32
C GLU A 942 5.06 9.44 -19.37
N LYS A 943 4.08 9.79 -20.19
CA LYS A 943 4.20 10.92 -21.14
C LYS A 943 2.94 11.77 -21.13
N SER A 944 3.12 13.03 -21.47
CA SER A 944 2.05 14.03 -21.59
C SER A 944 2.05 14.69 -22.96
N ARG A 945 0.86 15.06 -23.45
CA ARG A 945 0.66 15.85 -24.68
C ARG A 945 -0.52 16.80 -24.54
N CYS A 946 -0.72 17.63 -25.57
CA CYS A 946 -1.77 18.64 -25.61
C CYS A 946 -2.87 18.28 -26.60
N GLY A 947 -4.12 18.35 -26.13
CA GLY A 947 -5.30 18.01 -26.93
C GLY A 947 -5.34 16.54 -27.33
N THR A 948 -6.05 16.23 -28.42
CA THR A 948 -6.26 14.84 -28.85
C THR A 948 -5.05 14.28 -29.63
N GLY A 949 -4.64 13.03 -29.35
CA GLY A 949 -3.60 12.31 -30.10
C GLY A 949 -2.89 11.20 -29.32
N THR A 950 -1.78 10.69 -29.85
CA THR A 950 -1.07 9.50 -29.33
C THR A 950 0.13 9.84 -28.45
N LEU A 951 0.49 8.93 -27.55
CA LEU A 951 1.66 8.99 -26.66
C LEU A 951 2.47 7.69 -26.75
N ILE A 952 3.79 7.76 -26.52
CA ILE A 952 4.65 6.57 -26.41
C ILE A 952 5.05 6.40 -24.95
N LEU A 953 4.46 5.42 -24.28
CA LEU A 953 4.81 5.05 -22.91
C LEU A 953 5.97 4.05 -22.94
N GLU A 954 6.82 4.05 -21.90
CA GLU A 954 7.98 3.14 -21.82
C GLU A 954 8.04 2.42 -20.47
N ALA A 955 8.65 1.23 -20.46
CA ALA A 955 8.90 0.43 -19.27
C ALA A 955 10.13 -0.48 -19.43
N THR A 956 10.77 -0.83 -18.32
CA THR A 956 11.88 -1.81 -18.28
C THR A 956 11.60 -2.90 -17.25
N ALA A 957 12.12 -4.12 -17.46
CA ALA A 957 11.87 -5.28 -16.61
C ALA A 957 13.15 -6.11 -16.37
N SER A 958 13.07 -7.14 -15.52
CA SER A 958 14.15 -8.12 -15.35
C SER A 958 14.61 -8.71 -16.68
N VAL A 959 15.90 -9.03 -16.79
CA VAL A 959 16.49 -9.64 -18.00
C VAL A 959 15.77 -10.95 -18.34
N GLY A 960 15.37 -11.11 -19.60
CA GLY A 960 14.65 -12.30 -20.09
C GLY A 960 13.12 -12.26 -19.90
N ALA A 961 12.58 -11.23 -19.23
CA ALA A 961 11.13 -11.06 -19.11
C ALA A 961 10.53 -10.28 -20.31
N THR A 962 9.36 -10.69 -20.74
CA THR A 962 8.55 -10.00 -21.76
C THR A 962 7.63 -9.01 -21.09
N ILE A 963 7.66 -7.76 -21.55
CA ILE A 963 6.77 -6.70 -21.08
C ILE A 963 5.45 -6.74 -21.87
N ASN A 964 4.33 -6.72 -21.15
CA ASN A 964 2.97 -6.72 -21.70
C ASN A 964 2.19 -5.49 -21.22
N TRP A 965 1.54 -4.80 -22.15
CA TRP A 965 0.75 -3.58 -21.89
C TRP A 965 -0.74 -3.87 -21.90
N TYR A 966 -1.51 -3.23 -21.01
CA TYR A 966 -2.93 -3.49 -20.81
C TYR A 966 -3.73 -2.21 -20.58
N ALA A 967 -5.02 -2.26 -20.92
CA ALA A 967 -5.98 -1.18 -20.64
C ALA A 967 -6.48 -1.15 -19.18
N ALA A 968 -6.36 -2.27 -18.46
CA ALA A 968 -6.91 -2.45 -17.11
C ALA A 968 -5.87 -3.03 -16.14
N SER A 969 -6.05 -2.73 -14.85
CA SER A 969 -5.17 -3.18 -13.76
C SER A 969 -5.21 -4.70 -13.55
N THR A 970 -6.32 -5.34 -13.93
CA THR A 970 -6.50 -6.80 -13.93
C THR A 970 -7.30 -7.24 -15.17
N GLY A 971 -7.13 -8.49 -15.60
CA GLY A 971 -7.85 -9.05 -16.76
C GLY A 971 -7.51 -8.37 -18.10
N GLY A 972 -8.33 -8.61 -19.13
CA GLY A 972 -8.16 -8.02 -20.46
C GLY A 972 -7.02 -8.62 -21.29
N LEU A 973 -7.12 -8.41 -22.61
CA LEU A 973 -6.06 -8.80 -23.56
C LEU A 973 -4.91 -7.79 -23.51
N ALA A 974 -3.70 -8.26 -23.77
CA ALA A 974 -2.54 -7.39 -23.93
C ALA A 974 -2.76 -6.52 -25.18
N LEU A 975 -2.61 -5.21 -25.01
CA LEU A 975 -2.69 -4.21 -26.08
C LEU A 975 -1.41 -4.22 -26.94
N ALA A 976 -0.26 -4.46 -26.31
CA ALA A 976 1.04 -4.51 -26.96
C ALA A 976 2.04 -5.29 -26.10
N THR A 977 3.16 -5.68 -26.73
CA THR A 977 4.32 -6.28 -26.07
C THR A 977 5.59 -5.49 -26.40
N GLY A 978 6.53 -5.47 -25.45
CA GLY A 978 7.81 -4.78 -25.58
C GLY A 978 7.99 -3.57 -24.66
N ALA A 979 9.17 -2.98 -24.69
CA ALA A 979 9.58 -1.90 -23.78
C ALA A 979 8.83 -0.58 -24.00
N SER A 980 8.16 -0.42 -25.14
CA SER A 980 7.41 0.79 -25.49
C SER A 980 6.00 0.47 -25.97
N PHE A 981 5.03 1.31 -25.65
CA PHE A 981 3.66 1.22 -26.12
C PHE A 981 3.15 2.55 -26.66
N THR A 982 2.76 2.57 -27.93
CA THR A 982 2.09 3.71 -28.54
C THR A 982 0.58 3.61 -28.28
N THR A 983 0.03 4.57 -27.54
CA THR A 983 -1.40 4.61 -27.25
C THR A 983 -2.22 4.85 -28.54
N PRO A 984 -3.50 4.44 -28.58
CA PRO A 984 -4.48 5.03 -29.48
C PRO A 984 -4.54 6.55 -29.34
N SER A 985 -5.24 7.22 -30.27
CA SER A 985 -5.49 8.66 -30.16
C SER A 985 -6.42 8.93 -28.97
N LEU A 986 -5.93 9.63 -27.96
CA LEU A 986 -6.63 9.92 -26.71
C LEU A 986 -7.06 11.39 -26.69
N SER A 987 -8.30 11.65 -26.26
CA SER A 987 -8.81 13.00 -25.98
C SER A 987 -8.83 13.34 -24.48
N THR A 988 -8.57 12.35 -23.62
CA THR A 988 -8.53 12.48 -22.16
C THR A 988 -7.40 11.63 -21.57
N THR A 989 -6.90 12.03 -20.40
CA THR A 989 -5.86 11.28 -19.68
C THR A 989 -6.34 9.86 -19.42
N THR A 990 -5.57 8.89 -19.91
CA THR A 990 -5.90 7.46 -19.82
C THR A 990 -4.76 6.75 -19.12
N THR A 991 -5.09 5.85 -18.19
CA THR A 991 -4.09 5.02 -17.51
C THR A 991 -3.97 3.68 -18.22
N TYR A 992 -2.74 3.30 -18.57
CA TYR A 992 -2.40 1.96 -19.03
C TYR A 992 -1.64 1.22 -17.94
N TYR A 993 -1.48 -0.09 -18.11
CA TYR A 993 -0.86 -0.94 -17.12
C TYR A 993 0.19 -1.82 -17.77
N VAL A 994 1.31 -2.02 -17.08
CA VAL A 994 2.42 -2.84 -17.57
C VAL A 994 2.69 -4.00 -16.62
N GLU A 995 3.00 -5.15 -17.19
CA GLU A 995 3.30 -6.41 -16.51
C GLU A 995 4.54 -7.02 -17.15
N ALA A 996 5.37 -7.73 -16.38
CA ALA A 996 6.45 -8.53 -16.93
C ALA A 996 6.15 -10.01 -16.75
N THR A 997 6.44 -10.82 -17.77
CA THR A 997 6.21 -12.26 -17.79
C THR A 997 7.47 -12.99 -18.29
N THR A 998 7.98 -13.97 -17.56
CA THR A 998 9.10 -14.82 -18.04
C THR A 998 8.61 -15.84 -19.07
N ALA A 999 9.54 -16.52 -19.76
CA ALA A 999 9.20 -17.58 -20.72
C ALA A 999 8.42 -18.74 -20.08
N GLU A 1000 8.63 -18.98 -18.78
CA GLU A 1000 7.99 -20.04 -17.99
C GLU A 1000 6.62 -19.62 -17.43
N GLY A 1001 6.16 -18.41 -17.75
CA GLY A 1001 4.85 -17.89 -17.34
C GLY A 1001 4.80 -17.25 -15.95
N CYS A 1002 5.95 -16.99 -15.31
CA CYS A 1002 5.98 -16.23 -14.06
C CYS A 1002 5.76 -14.75 -14.35
N ARG A 1003 4.78 -14.15 -13.64
CA ARG A 1003 4.33 -12.78 -13.89
C ARG A 1003 4.57 -11.93 -12.67
N THR A 1004 4.85 -10.65 -12.88
CA THR A 1004 4.87 -9.66 -11.80
C THR A 1004 3.59 -9.75 -10.96
N ALA A 1005 3.71 -9.68 -9.63
CA ALA A 1005 2.61 -9.86 -8.69
C ALA A 1005 1.42 -8.90 -8.92
N SER A 1006 1.68 -7.72 -9.48
CA SER A 1006 0.67 -6.76 -9.91
C SER A 1006 1.13 -6.02 -11.16
N ARG A 1007 0.17 -5.48 -11.93
CA ARG A 1007 0.48 -4.58 -13.03
C ARG A 1007 0.74 -3.18 -12.49
N ILE A 1008 1.70 -2.48 -13.06
CA ILE A 1008 2.05 -1.11 -12.69
C ILE A 1008 1.34 -0.14 -13.62
N ALA A 1009 0.66 0.85 -13.05
CA ALA A 1009 0.02 1.91 -13.81
C ALA A 1009 1.06 2.81 -14.48
N VAL A 1010 0.77 3.25 -15.70
CA VAL A 1010 1.56 4.20 -16.49
C VAL A 1010 0.59 5.18 -17.13
N ALA A 1011 0.60 6.45 -16.72
CA ALA A 1011 -0.31 7.46 -17.24
C ALA A 1011 0.08 7.95 -18.65
N ALA A 1012 -0.91 8.00 -19.52
CA ALA A 1012 -0.89 8.73 -20.79
C ALA A 1012 -1.70 10.03 -20.61
N ILE A 1013 -0.99 11.13 -20.31
CA ILE A 1013 -1.60 12.37 -19.84
C ILE A 1013 -2.00 13.25 -21.03
N VAL A 1014 -3.29 13.59 -21.11
CA VAL A 1014 -3.82 14.54 -22.09
C VAL A 1014 -4.14 15.85 -21.39
N ASN A 1015 -3.27 16.83 -21.57
CA ASN A 1015 -3.47 18.18 -21.06
C ASN A 1015 -4.44 18.96 -21.95
N THR A 1016 -5.33 19.72 -21.33
CA THR A 1016 -6.26 20.60 -22.04
C THR A 1016 -5.50 21.77 -22.66
N ILE A 1017 -5.78 22.06 -23.93
CA ILE A 1017 -5.19 23.21 -24.62
C ILE A 1017 -5.85 24.48 -24.07
N SER A 1018 -5.05 25.50 -23.78
CA SER A 1018 -5.57 26.83 -23.42
C SER A 1018 -6.37 27.42 -24.57
N THR A 1019 -7.49 28.07 -24.29
CA THR A 1019 -8.28 28.76 -25.33
C THR A 1019 -8.48 30.22 -24.96
N ILE A 1020 -8.59 31.06 -25.99
CA ILE A 1020 -9.02 32.44 -25.86
C ILE A 1020 -10.01 32.74 -26.98
N ILE A 1021 -11.18 33.24 -26.61
CA ILE A 1021 -12.29 33.47 -27.54
C ILE A 1021 -12.77 34.91 -27.36
N TYR A 1022 -12.95 35.62 -28.47
CA TYR A 1022 -13.62 36.92 -28.46
C TYR A 1022 -15.10 36.73 -28.10
N SER A 1023 -15.57 37.41 -27.06
CA SER A 1023 -16.89 37.16 -26.47
C SER A 1023 -17.90 38.27 -26.76
N SER A 1024 -17.50 39.54 -26.75
CA SER A 1024 -18.41 40.67 -27.05
C SER A 1024 -17.66 41.98 -27.33
N GLY A 1025 -18.37 42.98 -27.87
CA GLY A 1025 -17.84 44.32 -28.18
C GLY A 1025 -17.53 44.51 -29.66
N THR A 1026 -16.32 44.97 -29.99
CA THR A 1026 -15.81 44.95 -31.37
C THR A 1026 -14.30 44.72 -31.32
N GLN A 1027 -13.82 43.57 -31.80
CA GLN A 1027 -12.40 43.19 -31.75
C GLN A 1027 -11.47 44.21 -32.41
N SER A 1028 -11.92 44.82 -33.51
CA SER A 1028 -11.17 45.86 -34.22
C SER A 1028 -12.04 47.10 -34.49
N PRO A 1029 -12.25 47.98 -33.49
CA PRO A 1029 -13.13 49.14 -33.62
C PRO A 1029 -12.45 50.31 -34.35
N THR A 1030 -13.26 51.06 -35.09
CA THR A 1030 -12.90 52.36 -35.68
C THR A 1030 -13.67 53.45 -34.98
N VAL A 1031 -12.96 54.41 -34.38
CA VAL A 1031 -13.55 55.55 -33.64
C VAL A 1031 -12.94 56.86 -34.10
N CYS A 1032 -13.62 57.99 -33.86
CA CYS A 1032 -13.03 59.30 -34.06
C CYS A 1032 -12.17 59.73 -32.86
N THR A 1033 -11.21 60.63 -33.04
CA THR A 1033 -10.35 61.15 -31.98
C THR A 1033 -11.18 61.68 -30.80
N GLY A 1034 -10.87 61.25 -29.59
CA GLY A 1034 -11.60 61.65 -28.37
C GLY A 1034 -12.84 60.82 -28.05
N THR A 1035 -13.21 59.83 -28.88
CA THR A 1035 -14.32 58.91 -28.61
C THR A 1035 -13.82 57.58 -28.03
N ALA A 1036 -14.48 57.09 -26.97
CA ALA A 1036 -14.16 55.80 -26.37
C ALA A 1036 -14.52 54.62 -27.29
N ILE A 1037 -13.73 53.54 -27.27
CA ILE A 1037 -14.10 52.30 -27.95
C ILE A 1037 -15.25 51.60 -27.21
N PRO A 1038 -16.10 50.83 -27.92
CA PRO A 1038 -16.97 49.86 -27.27
C PRO A 1038 -16.15 48.87 -26.44
N THR A 1039 -16.56 48.65 -25.19
CA THR A 1039 -15.90 47.68 -24.30
C THR A 1039 -15.85 46.31 -24.96
N THR A 1040 -14.64 45.77 -25.06
CA THR A 1040 -14.37 44.51 -25.76
C THR A 1040 -13.94 43.45 -24.76
N ILE A 1041 -14.58 42.28 -24.80
CA ILE A 1041 -14.37 41.20 -23.82
C ILE A 1041 -13.90 39.94 -24.54
N TYR A 1042 -12.88 39.29 -23.97
CA TYR A 1042 -12.39 37.98 -24.34
C TYR A 1042 -12.55 37.01 -23.18
N THR A 1043 -12.96 35.78 -23.44
CA THR A 1043 -13.06 34.73 -22.43
C THR A 1043 -11.93 33.72 -22.61
N LEU A 1044 -11.29 33.39 -21.48
CA LEU A 1044 -10.24 32.38 -21.38
C LEU A 1044 -10.87 31.03 -21.04
N GLY A 1045 -10.35 29.97 -21.65
CA GLY A 1045 -10.81 28.60 -21.42
C GLY A 1045 -9.67 27.58 -21.46
N GLY A 1046 -10.03 26.30 -21.35
CA GLY A 1046 -9.06 25.22 -21.28
C GLY A 1046 -8.18 25.29 -20.03
N SER A 1047 -6.87 25.11 -20.19
CA SER A 1047 -5.88 25.17 -19.11
C SER A 1047 -5.48 26.57 -18.67
N ALA A 1048 -5.92 27.64 -19.36
CA ALA A 1048 -5.52 29.00 -19.03
C ALA A 1048 -6.02 29.42 -17.63
N ILE A 1049 -5.11 29.94 -16.82
CA ILE A 1049 -5.40 30.50 -15.49
C ILE A 1049 -5.45 32.03 -15.50
N SER A 1050 -4.80 32.68 -16.48
CA SER A 1050 -4.77 34.13 -16.65
C SER A 1050 -4.41 34.50 -18.10
N ALA A 1051 -4.19 35.79 -18.39
CA ALA A 1051 -3.68 36.30 -19.65
C ALA A 1051 -2.90 37.60 -19.45
N THR A 1052 -1.95 37.89 -20.36
CA THR A 1052 -1.29 39.20 -20.47
C THR A 1052 -1.76 39.94 -21.71
N VAL A 1053 -1.89 41.26 -21.63
CA VAL A 1053 -2.18 42.13 -22.77
C VAL A 1053 -0.94 42.97 -23.09
N SER A 1054 -0.51 42.97 -24.35
CA SER A 1054 0.64 43.75 -24.84
C SER A 1054 0.26 44.63 -26.03
N ASN A 1055 1.07 45.66 -26.28
CA ASN A 1055 0.89 46.65 -27.35
C ASN A 1055 -0.43 47.44 -27.27
N LEU A 1056 -1.04 47.54 -26.09
CA LEU A 1056 -2.31 48.25 -25.93
C LEU A 1056 -2.13 49.75 -26.28
N PRO A 1057 -2.89 50.31 -27.26
CA PRO A 1057 -2.78 51.72 -27.62
C PRO A 1057 -2.98 52.66 -26.44
N ALA A 1058 -2.20 53.74 -26.39
CA ALA A 1058 -2.27 54.73 -25.31
C ALA A 1058 -3.70 55.28 -25.16
N GLY A 1059 -4.17 55.46 -23.93
CA GLY A 1059 -5.54 55.87 -23.61
C GLY A 1059 -6.56 54.73 -23.47
N LEU A 1060 -6.16 53.48 -23.79
CA LEU A 1060 -6.92 52.28 -23.45
C LEU A 1060 -6.40 51.62 -22.16
N THR A 1061 -7.29 50.87 -21.51
CA THR A 1061 -7.00 50.06 -20.33
C THR A 1061 -7.42 48.61 -20.58
N SER A 1062 -6.72 47.67 -19.94
CA SER A 1062 -7.09 46.26 -19.95
C SER A 1062 -7.22 45.73 -18.53
N THR A 1063 -8.31 45.03 -18.25
CA THR A 1063 -8.55 44.38 -16.96
C THR A 1063 -8.69 42.87 -17.18
N VAL A 1064 -7.94 42.08 -16.41
CA VAL A 1064 -8.03 40.62 -16.41
C VAL A 1064 -8.80 40.19 -15.15
N ASP A 1065 -9.98 39.62 -15.33
CA ASP A 1065 -10.78 39.06 -14.25
C ASP A 1065 -10.53 37.54 -14.16
N LEU A 1066 -9.83 37.13 -13.10
CA LEU A 1066 -9.49 35.72 -12.87
C LEU A 1066 -10.69 34.88 -12.43
N THR A 1067 -11.73 35.50 -11.87
CA THR A 1067 -12.95 34.82 -11.41
C THR A 1067 -13.88 34.56 -12.58
N ALA A 1068 -14.11 35.57 -13.41
CA ALA A 1068 -14.91 35.43 -14.63
C ALA A 1068 -14.12 34.79 -15.79
N LYS A 1069 -12.78 34.67 -15.66
CA LYS A 1069 -11.85 34.27 -16.71
C LYS A 1069 -11.98 35.13 -17.97
N THR A 1070 -12.05 36.45 -17.81
CA THR A 1070 -12.19 37.37 -18.94
C THR A 1070 -11.07 38.41 -19.00
N VAL A 1071 -10.78 38.88 -20.21
CA VAL A 1071 -9.96 40.07 -20.47
C VAL A 1071 -10.85 41.14 -21.08
N THR A 1072 -10.96 42.28 -20.42
CA THR A 1072 -11.78 43.41 -20.85
C THR A 1072 -10.88 44.57 -21.30
N ILE A 1073 -11.12 45.11 -22.49
CA ILE A 1073 -10.41 46.28 -23.04
C ILE A 1073 -11.41 47.43 -23.25
N SER A 1074 -11.12 48.60 -22.69
CA SER A 1074 -11.96 49.80 -22.79
C SER A 1074 -11.15 51.09 -22.65
N GLY A 1075 -11.74 52.24 -23.01
CA GLY A 1075 -11.12 53.56 -22.90
C GLY A 1075 -11.18 54.37 -24.20
N THR A 1076 -10.46 55.49 -24.24
CA THR A 1076 -10.40 56.40 -25.39
C THR A 1076 -8.99 56.38 -26.00
N PRO A 1077 -8.79 55.80 -27.19
CA PRO A 1077 -7.47 55.66 -27.77
C PRO A 1077 -6.92 57.00 -28.24
N ALA A 1078 -5.66 57.28 -27.90
CA ALA A 1078 -4.92 58.47 -28.33
C ALA A 1078 -4.31 58.31 -29.74
N ALA A 1079 -4.15 57.07 -30.21
CA ALA A 1079 -3.66 56.75 -31.55
C ALA A 1079 -4.13 55.35 -32.00
N SER A 1080 -4.08 55.09 -33.32
CA SER A 1080 -4.30 53.76 -33.88
C SER A 1080 -3.19 52.78 -33.47
N GLY A 1081 -3.50 51.49 -33.34
CA GLY A 1081 -2.50 50.47 -33.00
C GLY A 1081 -3.07 49.06 -32.89
N THR A 1082 -2.20 48.07 -32.71
CA THR A 1082 -2.59 46.65 -32.54
C THR A 1082 -2.29 46.19 -31.12
N TYR A 1083 -3.18 45.38 -30.54
CA TYR A 1083 -2.96 44.77 -29.23
C TYR A 1083 -2.97 43.24 -29.35
N ILE A 1084 -2.24 42.56 -28.47
CA ILE A 1084 -2.14 41.10 -28.41
C ILE A 1084 -2.49 40.65 -26.99
N ILE A 1085 -3.32 39.61 -26.87
CA ILE A 1085 -3.65 38.95 -25.62
C ILE A 1085 -3.08 37.54 -25.66
N THR A 1086 -2.29 37.18 -24.65
CA THR A 1086 -1.60 35.88 -24.52
C THR A 1086 -2.06 35.18 -23.24
N THR A 1087 -2.50 33.93 -23.34
CA THR A 1087 -2.88 33.13 -22.14
C THR A 1087 -1.67 32.81 -21.25
N VAL A 1088 -1.89 32.70 -19.94
CA VAL A 1088 -0.86 32.47 -18.90
C VAL A 1088 -1.24 31.28 -18.03
N GLY A 1089 -0.20 30.53 -17.62
CA GLY A 1089 -0.25 29.37 -16.72
C GLY A 1089 -0.90 28.13 -17.32
N HIS A 1090 -0.41 27.77 -18.50
CA HIS A 1090 -0.67 26.50 -19.17
C HIS A 1090 0.08 25.35 -18.49
N THR A 1091 -0.41 24.13 -18.70
CA THR A 1091 0.27 22.90 -18.27
C THR A 1091 1.21 22.43 -19.38
N GLU A 1092 2.52 22.37 -19.15
CA GLU A 1092 3.49 21.77 -20.07
C GLU A 1092 3.05 20.36 -20.51
N PRO A 1093 3.16 19.98 -21.81
CA PRO A 1093 3.90 20.65 -22.89
C PRO A 1093 3.06 21.67 -23.69
N CYS A 1094 1.96 22.19 -23.14
CA CYS A 1094 1.04 23.05 -23.89
C CYS A 1094 1.56 24.48 -23.96
N ALA A 1095 1.56 25.06 -25.15
CA ALA A 1095 1.98 26.44 -25.34
C ALA A 1095 0.86 27.44 -25.03
N ALA A 1096 1.25 28.67 -24.73
CA ALA A 1096 0.33 29.80 -24.64
C ALA A 1096 -0.35 30.06 -26.00
N VAL A 1097 -1.65 30.35 -25.96
CA VAL A 1097 -2.44 30.81 -27.10
C VAL A 1097 -2.57 32.32 -27.10
N THR A 1098 -2.46 32.92 -28.29
CA THR A 1098 -2.54 34.36 -28.53
C THR A 1098 -3.73 34.73 -29.42
N ILE A 1099 -4.33 35.90 -29.19
CA ILE A 1099 -5.28 36.56 -30.09
C ILE A 1099 -4.95 38.05 -30.21
N SER A 1100 -5.20 38.67 -31.36
CA SER A 1100 -4.87 40.08 -31.61
C SER A 1100 -6.08 40.87 -32.13
N GLY A 1101 -6.12 42.18 -31.84
CA GLY A 1101 -7.09 43.12 -32.39
C GLY A 1101 -6.44 44.45 -32.83
N THR A 1102 -7.15 45.25 -33.62
CA THR A 1102 -6.63 46.53 -34.15
C THR A 1102 -7.58 47.69 -33.86
N ILE A 1103 -7.07 48.77 -33.27
CA ILE A 1103 -7.82 50.01 -33.04
C ILE A 1103 -7.47 51.01 -34.15
N THR A 1104 -8.50 51.56 -34.81
CA THR A 1104 -8.32 52.64 -35.80
C THR A 1104 -8.94 53.94 -35.27
N VAL A 1105 -8.15 55.01 -35.22
CA VAL A 1105 -8.57 56.34 -34.78
C VAL A 1105 -8.58 57.31 -35.96
N ASN A 1106 -9.77 57.76 -36.35
CA ASN A 1106 -9.96 58.76 -37.39
C ASN A 1106 -9.91 60.17 -36.79
N PRO A 1107 -9.22 61.14 -37.39
CA PRO A 1107 -9.27 62.54 -36.95
C PRO A 1107 -10.71 63.09 -36.95
N ASN A 1108 -11.04 63.94 -35.98
CA ASN A 1108 -12.30 64.68 -36.02
C ASN A 1108 -12.35 65.63 -37.21
N ASN A 1109 -13.53 65.70 -37.83
CA ASN A 1109 -13.81 66.77 -38.77
C ASN A 1109 -13.90 68.09 -38.01
N THR A 1110 -13.08 69.07 -38.36
CA THR A 1110 -13.11 70.41 -37.76
C THR A 1110 -13.60 71.44 -38.76
N VAL A 1111 -14.17 72.52 -38.25
CA VAL A 1111 -14.44 73.75 -39.00
C VAL A 1111 -13.84 74.91 -38.23
N SER A 1112 -13.06 75.76 -38.92
CA SER A 1112 -12.51 76.95 -38.29
C SER A 1112 -13.61 77.95 -37.94
N ALA A 1113 -13.30 78.88 -37.05
CA ALA A 1113 -14.11 80.08 -36.91
C ALA A 1113 -14.26 80.78 -38.28
N ALA A 1114 -15.35 81.54 -38.41
CA ALA A 1114 -15.59 82.40 -39.55
C ALA A 1114 -14.40 83.34 -39.76
N SER A 1115 -13.97 83.54 -41.01
CA SER A 1115 -12.88 84.48 -41.32
C SER A 1115 -13.16 85.92 -40.88
N ALA A 1116 -14.43 86.30 -40.68
CA ALA A 1116 -14.87 87.56 -40.10
C ALA A 1116 -16.32 87.47 -39.58
N THR A 1117 -16.71 88.35 -38.65
CA THR A 1117 -18.11 88.55 -38.17
C THR A 1117 -18.53 90.01 -38.32
N PRO A 1118 -18.74 90.51 -39.55
CA PRO A 1118 -18.94 91.93 -39.79
C PRO A 1118 -20.35 92.39 -39.39
N THR A 1119 -20.44 93.57 -38.78
CA THR A 1119 -21.70 94.32 -38.64
C THR A 1119 -21.78 95.31 -39.80
N LEU A 1120 -22.85 95.23 -40.58
CA LEU A 1120 -23.03 96.04 -41.78
C LEU A 1120 -24.32 96.83 -41.68
N CYS A 1121 -24.31 98.05 -42.23
CA CYS A 1121 -25.53 98.81 -42.45
C CYS A 1121 -26.40 98.12 -43.51
N ILE A 1122 -27.68 98.47 -43.55
CA ILE A 1122 -28.58 97.98 -44.60
C ILE A 1122 -28.04 98.40 -45.98
N ASN A 1123 -28.07 97.46 -46.93
CA ASN A 1123 -27.58 97.60 -48.32
C ASN A 1123 -26.06 97.72 -48.51
N THR A 1124 -25.24 97.41 -47.49
CA THR A 1124 -23.79 97.23 -47.68
C THR A 1124 -23.46 95.81 -48.15
N THR A 1125 -22.59 95.67 -49.16
CA THR A 1125 -22.18 94.37 -49.71
C THR A 1125 -21.35 93.58 -48.69
N LEU A 1126 -21.75 92.36 -48.38
CA LEU A 1126 -21.03 91.47 -47.48
C LEU A 1126 -19.85 90.80 -48.21
N ALA A 1127 -18.65 90.93 -47.67
CA ALA A 1127 -17.50 90.15 -48.12
C ALA A 1127 -17.65 88.68 -47.74
N ASN A 1128 -17.12 87.77 -48.55
CA ASN A 1128 -17.23 86.33 -48.32
C ASN A 1128 -16.71 85.94 -46.92
N ILE A 1129 -17.56 85.28 -46.14
CA ILE A 1129 -17.17 84.64 -44.88
C ILE A 1129 -16.70 83.22 -45.22
N THR A 1130 -15.42 82.94 -44.96
CA THR A 1130 -14.82 81.64 -45.23
C THR A 1130 -14.67 80.84 -43.95
N HIS A 1131 -14.96 79.55 -44.03
CA HIS A 1131 -14.64 78.56 -43.01
C HIS A 1131 -13.71 77.50 -43.63
N THR A 1132 -12.62 77.17 -42.95
CA THR A 1132 -11.73 76.09 -43.36
C THR A 1132 -12.13 74.81 -42.63
N THR A 1133 -12.42 73.74 -43.36
CA THR A 1133 -12.62 72.42 -42.76
C THR A 1133 -11.35 71.58 -42.81
N THR A 1134 -11.19 70.71 -41.81
CA THR A 1134 -10.23 69.60 -41.87
C THR A 1134 -11.03 68.29 -41.80
N GLY A 1135 -10.76 67.34 -42.69
CA GLY A 1135 -11.45 66.03 -42.73
C GLY A 1135 -12.86 66.01 -43.37
N ALA A 1136 -13.64 67.10 -43.27
CA ALA A 1136 -14.96 67.19 -43.89
C ALA A 1136 -14.89 67.57 -45.38
N THR A 1137 -15.72 66.91 -46.21
CA THR A 1137 -15.83 67.16 -47.66
C THR A 1137 -16.81 68.29 -48.04
N GLY A 1138 -17.50 68.89 -47.05
CA GLY A 1138 -18.39 70.04 -47.23
C GLY A 1138 -18.96 70.57 -45.90
N ILE A 1139 -19.54 71.78 -45.93
CA ILE A 1139 -20.29 72.41 -44.83
C ILE A 1139 -21.77 72.47 -45.21
N GLY A 1140 -22.66 72.22 -44.25
CA GLY A 1140 -24.11 72.29 -44.45
C GLY A 1140 -24.60 73.71 -44.76
N THR A 1141 -25.87 73.84 -45.15
CA THR A 1141 -26.49 75.12 -45.53
C THR A 1141 -26.48 76.12 -44.37
N ALA A 1142 -26.04 77.35 -44.62
CA ALA A 1142 -26.11 78.45 -43.65
C ALA A 1142 -27.58 78.82 -43.36
N THR A 1143 -27.97 78.80 -42.08
CA THR A 1143 -29.27 79.29 -41.62
C THR A 1143 -29.15 80.75 -41.19
N VAL A 1144 -30.08 81.58 -41.64
CA VAL A 1144 -30.14 83.02 -41.36
C VAL A 1144 -30.81 83.29 -40.01
#